data_AF-A0A7J2ZGP2-F1
#
_entry.id   AF-A0A7J2ZGP2-F1
#
_cell.length_a   1.000
_cell.length_b   1.000
_cell.length_c   1.000
_cell.angle_alpha   90.00
_cell.angle_beta   90.00
_cell.angle_gamma   90.00
#
_symmetry.space_group_name_H-M   'P 1'
#
loop_
_entity.id
_entity.type
_entity.pdbx_description
1 polymer ?
#
loop_
_entity_poly.entity_id
_entity_poly.type
_entity_poly.pdbx_seq_one_letter_code
_entity_poly.pdbx_strand_id
1 'polypeptide(L)'
;MIIGGVGMENVLWFSQIGKEDVGKVGGKGANLGEMAGIGLPIPNGFCTTSEAYFKFLKANGIDKAIAKLTENLDVQDTKRLMAVSDEIKALIMSGRIPDDIRSDIIRAYNKLCGAEIPTSSQEVYVAVRSSATAEDLPDASFAGQQATFLNVKGAENVVKAVQKCWASLFESRAIYYRQEKGYSHLKVGLAAVVQEMVQSEKSGVMFTSDPITNDRNKIGIEAAYGLGEIVVSGSITPDRYVVSKDKLEILEKHVAKQTWMITKVDDRNEHVEVKPELQERQKITDDEIIQLAKYGKEIEEHYKWPQDIEWAIAGGEIFIVQSRPITTLKKGGEAVEEGAVSVSSAEIILRGLGASPGVAVGRVKLIPTAKDIGRMEKGEILVTEMTSPDYVPAMKKAAAILTNSGGATCFAGDAKVLTERGFMEMKEVYERVRRGERLHVLSVDENTLKSEWKPAVNAYKRTAPLWRVRISQSGNSKQNTLDVTPDHKMLIFENRKLVERKLCDVLQRGEMICAVDRLPELKTRLHQPSLSYLAGAMFSDGYYNFDARHGRAVFTQKRTPDRAEFIDSVKDSFEDVFGYGFTSEREKFSNGILSRSGEVVVGSATDFVCNRKEPAQKFAQLESELSNWVLSLDEDSLLTFLAGVLDGDGSISADRNRLHIYAGDEKLVQGIVIACLRLGIMPQLSIQRGSCYNIQIVERLRELIEHSKRIKGEAGEKKLGVKLFSAKQLFSDIVDEVNYKGRIKPYVKRNLLLDSRKIERNILPLTDGSLRREIERVVESDLRMLRVEMGEELGENEVYNIEVEDNHNYVVFTKMYTPVLVRNCHAAIVSRELGVPCIVGTKNATEVLKDGDLITVDAKMGVVYKGKVDIAVAKKPEAGEAAVAVSAPVITGTKIYVNLGEPELAEKIAAMNVDGVGLLRAEFMIAGIGVHPRKAIEEHKEQEYVDKLAEGMRRICAAFYPRPVVYRATDFKTNEYRNLQGGEKYEPQEENPMMGYRGCSRYTSEPDVFKLEVDAIKKVREQYGLKNLWLMIPVVRTVEELVEIKKLLEQFGLKRSKDFKLWIMVEVPSTIFLAQEFCDVGIDGISIGSNDLTQFTLACDRDNPTLAAKFDERNEAVLKAIKHVIRVCRKNGVTTSICGQAPSVYPEYAEKLVEFGITSISVNPDMIDVTRRNVASAERKLMLRKLIELTEKDEFEF
;
A
#
# COMPACT_ATOMS: atom_id res chain seq x y z
N MET A 1 -31.97 -8.25 50.09
CA MET A 1 -32.56 -7.34 49.07
C MET A 1 -31.46 -6.99 48.08
N ILE A 2 -31.71 -7.39 46.83
CA ILE A 2 -31.09 -7.01 45.54
C ILE A 2 -29.57 -6.83 45.50
N ILE A 3 -28.92 -7.91 45.08
CA ILE A 3 -27.60 -7.96 44.44
C ILE A 3 -27.73 -7.20 43.11
N GLY A 4 -27.14 -6.00 43.01
CA GLY A 4 -27.04 -5.23 41.76
C GLY A 4 -25.75 -5.59 41.04
N GLY A 5 -25.86 -6.15 39.84
CA GLY A 5 -24.74 -6.63 39.03
C GLY A 5 -23.74 -5.53 38.67
N VAL A 6 -22.46 -5.92 38.64
CA VAL A 6 -21.34 -5.11 38.16
C VAL A 6 -21.53 -4.89 36.65
N GLY A 7 -22.18 -3.79 36.26
CA GLY A 7 -22.21 -3.33 34.88
C GLY A 7 -20.88 -2.64 34.56
N MET A 8 -20.14 -3.12 33.57
CA MET A 8 -18.92 -2.49 33.08
C MET A 8 -19.23 -1.09 32.49
N GLU A 9 -18.39 -0.09 32.79
CA GLU A 9 -18.53 1.29 32.30
C GLU A 9 -18.19 1.40 30.80
N ASN A 10 -19.01 2.10 30.01
CA ASN A 10 -18.79 2.27 28.55
C ASN A 10 -17.62 3.23 28.22
N VAL A 11 -17.14 3.97 29.23
CA VAL A 11 -16.07 4.97 29.14
C VAL A 11 -15.14 4.82 30.34
N LEU A 12 -13.84 4.93 30.12
CA LEU A 12 -12.81 4.91 31.17
C LEU A 12 -11.87 6.12 31.01
N TRP A 13 -11.58 6.81 32.11
CA TRP A 13 -10.64 7.95 32.12
C TRP A 13 -9.18 7.47 32.04
N PHE A 14 -8.27 8.33 31.55
CA PHE A 14 -6.84 8.00 31.56
C PHE A 14 -6.31 7.65 32.96
N SER A 15 -6.88 8.23 34.02
CA SER A 15 -6.55 7.91 35.42
C SER A 15 -7.06 6.55 35.90
N GLN A 16 -7.92 5.87 35.13
CA GLN A 16 -8.53 4.59 35.48
C GLN A 16 -7.98 3.42 34.65
N ILE A 17 -7.08 3.67 33.69
CA ILE A 17 -6.60 2.67 32.73
C ILE A 17 -5.08 2.59 32.74
N GLY A 18 -4.55 1.38 32.62
CA GLY A 18 -3.12 1.13 32.49
C GLY A 18 -2.80 0.14 31.38
N LYS A 19 -1.54 -0.26 31.29
CA LYS A 19 -1.04 -1.17 30.25
C LYS A 19 -1.77 -2.53 30.17
N GLU A 20 -2.35 -3.00 31.27
CA GLU A 20 -3.11 -4.26 31.31
C GLU A 20 -4.51 -4.15 30.66
N ASP A 21 -5.00 -2.93 30.38
CA ASP A 21 -6.33 -2.68 29.82
C ASP A 21 -6.36 -2.60 28.28
N VAL A 22 -5.29 -3.01 27.58
CA VAL A 22 -5.23 -3.02 26.09
C VAL A 22 -6.43 -3.73 25.46
N GLY A 23 -6.95 -4.80 26.08
CA GLY A 23 -8.15 -5.50 25.60
C GLY A 23 -9.44 -4.67 25.70
N LYS A 24 -9.49 -3.67 26.59
CA LYS A 24 -10.65 -2.80 26.82
C LYS A 24 -10.56 -1.48 26.07
N VAL A 25 -9.39 -0.84 26.03
CA VAL A 25 -9.22 0.53 25.51
C VAL A 25 -8.25 0.64 24.32
N GLY A 26 -7.76 -0.50 23.83
CA GLY A 26 -6.77 -0.53 22.75
C GLY A 26 -5.37 -0.11 23.21
N GLY A 27 -4.40 -0.27 22.30
CA GLY A 27 -2.99 0.00 22.56
C GLY A 27 -2.67 1.44 22.96
N LYS A 28 -3.09 2.40 22.12
CA LYS A 28 -2.94 3.84 22.38
C LYS A 28 -3.62 4.30 23.67
N GLY A 29 -4.86 3.86 23.92
CA GLY A 29 -5.58 4.22 25.14
C GLY A 29 -4.85 3.76 26.40
N ALA A 30 -4.38 2.50 26.38
CA ALA A 30 -3.62 1.93 27.49
C ALA A 30 -2.28 2.65 27.73
N ASN A 31 -1.52 2.97 26.68
CA ASN A 31 -0.24 3.68 26.81
C ASN A 31 -0.42 5.13 27.31
N LEU A 32 -1.50 5.82 26.92
CA LEU A 32 -1.82 7.16 27.41
C LEU A 32 -2.17 7.15 28.91
N GLY A 33 -2.99 6.20 29.35
CA GLY A 33 -3.30 6.05 30.78
C GLY A 33 -2.08 5.65 31.61
N GLU A 34 -1.26 4.73 31.10
CA GLU A 34 0.00 4.32 31.72
C GLU A 34 0.96 5.51 31.92
N MET A 35 1.14 6.34 30.90
CA MET A 35 1.98 7.54 31.00
C MET A 35 1.39 8.60 31.95
N ALA A 36 0.07 8.78 31.95
CA ALA A 36 -0.60 9.68 32.88
C ALA A 36 -0.44 9.20 34.34
N GLY A 37 -0.48 7.89 34.57
CA GLY A 37 -0.32 7.26 35.89
C GLY A 37 1.06 7.47 36.52
N ILE A 38 2.10 7.65 35.71
CA ILE A 38 3.47 7.96 36.18
C ILE A 38 3.76 9.46 36.29
N GLY A 39 2.79 10.33 36.01
CA GLY A 39 2.91 11.78 36.21
C GLY A 39 3.51 12.56 35.04
N LEU A 40 3.57 11.97 33.83
CA LEU A 40 3.99 12.70 32.63
C LEU A 40 2.92 13.71 32.19
N PRO A 41 3.30 14.80 31.48
CA PRO A 41 2.37 15.83 31.04
C PRO A 41 1.53 15.35 29.84
N ILE A 42 0.53 14.51 30.13
CA ILE A 42 -0.43 14.01 29.14
C ILE A 42 -1.68 14.90 29.15
N PRO A 43 -2.14 15.40 27.98
CA PRO A 43 -3.42 16.11 27.91
C PRO A 43 -4.55 15.22 28.40
N ASN A 44 -5.47 15.78 29.18
CA ASN A 44 -6.51 15.00 29.85
C ASN A 44 -7.46 14.35 28.83
N GLY A 45 -8.12 13.27 29.22
CA GLY A 45 -8.99 12.54 28.30
C GLY A 45 -9.55 11.23 28.86
N PHE A 46 -10.34 10.58 28.00
CA PHE A 46 -10.99 9.32 28.28
C PHE A 46 -11.04 8.43 27.03
N CYS A 47 -11.26 7.14 27.23
CA CYS A 47 -11.46 6.16 26.18
C CYS A 47 -12.88 5.61 26.23
N THR A 48 -13.52 5.44 25.08
CA THR A 48 -14.63 4.49 24.97
C THR A 48 -14.09 3.07 24.99
N THR A 49 -14.86 2.11 25.51
CA THR A 49 -14.41 0.72 25.59
C THR A 49 -14.71 -0.06 24.32
N SER A 50 -13.91 -1.11 24.06
CA SER A 50 -14.15 -2.09 23.00
C SER A 50 -15.49 -2.80 23.18
N GLU A 51 -15.96 -2.97 24.42
CA GLU A 51 -17.28 -3.51 24.73
C GLU A 51 -18.41 -2.57 24.29
N ALA A 52 -18.27 -1.25 24.48
CA ALA A 52 -19.24 -0.28 23.97
C ALA A 52 -19.38 -0.38 22.44
N TYR A 53 -18.27 -0.57 21.73
CA TYR A 53 -18.28 -0.84 20.29
C TYR A 53 -19.04 -2.14 19.93
N PHE A 54 -18.76 -3.26 20.61
CA PHE A 54 -19.48 -4.51 20.34
C PHE A 54 -20.97 -4.42 20.69
N LYS A 55 -21.32 -3.72 21.77
CA LYS A 55 -22.70 -3.45 22.17
C LYS A 55 -23.43 -2.62 21.12
N PHE A 56 -22.77 -1.60 20.56
CA PHE A 56 -23.29 -0.81 19.44
C PHE A 56 -23.57 -1.68 18.21
N LEU A 57 -22.64 -2.53 17.79
CA LEU A 57 -22.83 -3.42 16.63
C LEU A 57 -24.02 -4.36 16.82
N LYS A 58 -24.12 -4.99 17.99
CA LYS A 58 -25.17 -5.94 18.32
C LYS A 58 -26.55 -5.29 18.42
N ALA A 59 -26.64 -4.11 19.00
CA ALA A 59 -27.89 -3.36 19.12
C ALA A 59 -28.48 -2.96 17.76
N ASN A 60 -27.62 -2.76 16.75
CA ASN A 60 -28.02 -2.39 15.39
C ASN A 60 -28.06 -3.59 14.42
N GLY A 61 -27.73 -4.81 14.86
CA GLY A 61 -27.64 -6.00 14.01
C GLY A 61 -26.53 -5.94 12.95
N ILE A 62 -25.56 -5.03 13.12
CA ILE A 62 -24.45 -4.81 12.19
C ILE A 62 -23.44 -5.95 12.27
N ASP A 63 -23.30 -6.58 13.45
CA ASP A 63 -22.48 -7.79 13.64
C ASP A 63 -22.85 -8.91 12.67
N LYS A 64 -24.15 -9.16 12.48
CA LYS A 64 -24.67 -10.16 11.53
C LYS A 64 -24.44 -9.73 10.08
N ALA A 65 -24.61 -8.44 9.79
CA ALA A 65 -24.37 -7.90 8.45
C ALA A 65 -22.89 -8.02 8.06
N ILE A 66 -21.97 -7.66 8.97
CA ILE A 66 -20.52 -7.83 8.79
C ILE A 66 -20.20 -9.30 8.52
N ALA A 67 -20.70 -10.23 9.34
CA ALA A 67 -20.48 -11.66 9.14
C ALA A 67 -20.88 -12.09 7.72
N LYS A 68 -22.10 -11.72 7.28
CA LYS A 68 -22.62 -12.07 5.96
C LYS A 68 -21.85 -11.43 4.80
N LEU A 69 -21.48 -10.15 4.94
CA LEU A 69 -20.79 -9.41 3.88
C LEU A 69 -19.33 -9.83 3.72
N THR A 70 -18.71 -10.32 4.79
CA THR A 70 -17.32 -10.80 4.79
C THR A 70 -17.21 -12.32 4.59
N GLU A 71 -18.33 -13.05 4.64
CA GLU A 71 -18.40 -14.49 4.36
C GLU A 71 -18.03 -14.77 2.89
N ASN A 72 -17.01 -15.60 2.68
CA ASN A 72 -16.46 -15.91 1.35
C ASN A 72 -16.01 -14.68 0.54
N LEU A 73 -15.68 -13.58 1.21
CA LEU A 73 -15.12 -12.41 0.54
C LEU A 73 -13.73 -12.75 -0.02
N ASP A 74 -13.63 -12.79 -1.36
CA ASP A 74 -12.34 -12.84 -2.03
C ASP A 74 -11.66 -11.47 -1.92
N VAL A 75 -10.57 -11.43 -1.17
CA VAL A 75 -9.78 -10.21 -0.93
C VAL A 75 -8.98 -9.78 -2.14
N GLN A 76 -8.78 -10.68 -3.11
CA GLN A 76 -8.12 -10.36 -4.39
C GLN A 76 -9.09 -9.70 -5.37
N ASP A 77 -10.41 -9.77 -5.12
CA ASP A 77 -11.41 -8.95 -5.80
C ASP A 77 -11.51 -7.57 -5.13
N THR A 78 -10.62 -6.67 -5.54
CA THR A 78 -10.53 -5.30 -5.02
C THR A 78 -11.86 -4.54 -5.16
N LYS A 79 -12.64 -4.78 -6.22
CA LYS A 79 -13.94 -4.11 -6.43
C LYS A 79 -14.97 -4.60 -5.39
N ARG A 80 -15.05 -5.91 -5.16
CA ARG A 80 -15.96 -6.48 -4.16
C ARG A 80 -15.55 -6.08 -2.74
N LEU A 81 -14.25 -6.10 -2.43
CA LEU A 81 -13.70 -5.66 -1.15
C LEU A 81 -14.02 -4.19 -0.85
N MET A 82 -13.86 -3.29 -1.82
CA MET A 82 -14.23 -1.88 -1.68
C MET A 82 -15.73 -1.69 -1.47
N ALA A 83 -16.56 -2.42 -2.22
CA ALA A 83 -18.01 -2.37 -2.05
C ALA A 83 -18.45 -2.83 -0.65
N VAL A 84 -17.90 -3.94 -0.16
CA VAL A 84 -18.17 -4.47 1.19
C VAL A 84 -17.70 -3.50 2.28
N SER A 85 -16.53 -2.89 2.10
CA SER A 85 -16.02 -1.83 2.98
C SER A 85 -16.97 -0.64 3.06
N ASP A 86 -17.39 -0.09 1.91
CA ASP A 86 -18.31 1.04 1.84
C ASP A 86 -19.68 0.69 2.47
N GLU A 87 -20.19 -0.52 2.24
CA GLU A 87 -21.45 -1.00 2.80
C GLU A 87 -21.40 -1.13 4.34
N ILE A 88 -20.35 -1.74 4.89
CA ILE A 88 -20.18 -1.87 6.35
C ILE A 88 -20.02 -0.49 7.00
N LYS A 89 -19.22 0.41 6.39
CA LYS A 89 -19.06 1.78 6.90
C LYS A 89 -20.39 2.55 6.89
N ALA A 90 -21.19 2.42 5.84
CA ALA A 90 -22.51 3.04 5.77
C ALA A 90 -23.47 2.51 6.86
N LEU A 91 -23.44 1.20 7.14
CA LEU A 91 -24.20 0.59 8.23
C LEU A 91 -23.78 1.12 9.60
N ILE A 92 -22.47 1.23 9.84
CA ILE A 92 -21.95 1.80 11.10
C ILE A 92 -22.33 3.27 11.25
N MET A 93 -22.25 4.07 10.19
CA MET A 93 -22.58 5.49 10.24
C MET A 93 -24.08 5.77 10.37
N SER A 94 -24.94 4.88 9.88
CA SER A 94 -26.40 4.99 10.00
C SER A 94 -26.97 4.34 11.27
N GLY A 95 -26.19 3.48 11.94
CA GLY A 95 -26.59 2.84 13.19
C GLY A 95 -26.83 3.86 14.33
N ARG A 96 -27.85 3.60 15.15
CA ARG A 96 -28.15 4.42 16.33
C ARG A 96 -27.27 3.98 17.50
N ILE A 97 -26.51 4.91 18.07
CA ILE A 97 -25.74 4.65 19.29
C ILE A 97 -26.71 4.47 20.47
N PRO A 98 -26.64 3.33 21.21
CA PRO A 98 -27.44 3.11 22.41
C PRO A 98 -27.39 4.30 23.39
N ASP A 99 -28.54 4.64 23.98
CA ASP A 99 -28.70 5.86 24.77
C ASP A 99 -27.79 5.89 26.01
N ASP A 100 -27.45 4.72 26.57
CA ASP A 100 -26.51 4.59 27.69
C ASP A 100 -25.07 4.91 27.29
N ILE A 101 -24.58 4.34 26.18
CA ILE A 101 -23.24 4.63 25.62
C ILE A 101 -23.14 6.12 25.25
N ARG A 102 -24.17 6.64 24.58
CA ARG A 102 -24.24 8.05 24.18
C ARG A 102 -24.19 8.97 25.40
N SER A 103 -24.96 8.66 26.43
CA SER A 103 -25.01 9.45 27.67
C SER A 103 -23.67 9.41 28.41
N ASP A 104 -22.99 8.26 28.44
CA ASP A 104 -21.67 8.12 29.06
C ASP A 104 -20.61 8.97 28.34
N ILE A 105 -20.59 8.97 27.01
CA ILE A 105 -19.68 9.81 26.21
C ILE A 105 -19.96 11.30 26.45
N ILE A 106 -21.22 11.72 26.42
CA ILE A 106 -21.61 13.12 26.64
C ILE A 106 -21.23 13.56 28.06
N ARG A 107 -21.53 12.74 29.07
CA ARG A 107 -21.18 13.03 30.48
C ARG A 107 -19.66 13.13 30.66
N ALA A 108 -18.89 12.25 30.04
CA ALA A 108 -17.43 12.29 30.10
C ALA A 108 -16.86 13.56 29.43
N TYR A 109 -17.39 13.93 28.26
CA TYR A 109 -17.00 15.17 27.57
C TYR A 109 -17.38 16.43 28.35
N ASN A 110 -18.59 16.48 28.92
CA ASN A 110 -19.03 17.61 29.74
C ASN A 110 -18.17 17.75 31.00
N LYS A 111 -17.81 16.62 31.64
CA LYS A 111 -16.85 16.60 32.76
C LYS A 111 -15.47 17.11 32.33
N LEU A 112 -15.01 16.78 31.12
CA LEU A 112 -13.76 17.32 30.55
C LEU A 112 -13.85 18.85 30.36
N CYS A 113 -15.02 19.37 29.99
CA CYS A 113 -15.30 20.81 29.90
C CYS A 113 -15.47 21.50 31.29
N GLY A 114 -15.45 20.75 32.39
CA GLY A 114 -15.59 21.29 33.75
C GLY A 114 -17.00 21.72 34.17
N ALA A 115 -18.06 21.31 33.45
CA ALA A 115 -19.45 21.65 33.78
C ALA A 115 -20.43 20.54 33.37
N GLU A 116 -21.54 20.34 34.10
CA GLU A 116 -22.57 19.36 33.73
C GLU A 116 -23.22 19.65 32.37
N ILE A 117 -23.41 20.94 32.06
CA ILE A 117 -23.88 21.45 30.77
C ILE A 117 -22.99 22.66 30.40
N PRO A 118 -21.91 22.46 29.63
CA PRO A 118 -20.99 23.54 29.27
C PRO A 118 -21.66 24.55 28.32
N THR A 119 -21.43 25.85 28.55
CA THR A 119 -21.75 26.88 27.56
C THR A 119 -20.77 26.82 26.38
N SER A 120 -21.09 27.46 25.25
CA SER A 120 -20.21 27.44 24.05
C SER A 120 -18.79 27.97 24.31
N SER A 121 -18.60 28.80 25.35
CA SER A 121 -17.30 29.31 25.79
C SER A 121 -16.55 28.36 26.73
N GLN A 122 -17.23 27.37 27.33
CA GLN A 122 -16.63 26.36 28.22
C GLN A 122 -16.28 25.05 27.50
N GLU A 123 -16.83 24.83 26.30
CA GLU A 123 -16.54 23.64 25.49
C GLU A 123 -15.06 23.61 25.04
N VAL A 124 -14.37 22.50 25.35
CA VAL A 124 -12.98 22.27 24.95
C VAL A 124 -12.89 21.55 23.59
N TYR A 125 -11.85 21.85 22.82
CA TYR A 125 -11.53 21.10 21.60
C TYR A 125 -10.85 19.78 21.98
N VAL A 126 -11.23 18.70 21.33
CA VAL A 126 -10.65 17.36 21.56
C VAL A 126 -10.16 16.74 20.26
N ALA A 127 -9.12 15.92 20.36
CA ALA A 127 -8.74 14.94 19.36
C ALA A 127 -9.46 13.61 19.65
N VAL A 128 -10.12 13.05 18.65
CA VAL A 128 -10.74 11.73 18.72
C VAL A 128 -9.95 10.77 17.84
N ARG A 129 -9.27 9.80 18.47
CA ARG A 129 -8.34 8.88 17.83
C ARG A 129 -8.82 7.45 17.99
N SER A 130 -8.72 6.67 16.93
CA SER A 130 -8.96 5.23 17.00
C SER A 130 -7.84 4.52 17.77
N SER A 131 -8.23 3.56 18.60
CA SER A 131 -7.32 2.68 19.34
C SER A 131 -7.83 1.25 19.28
N ALA A 132 -7.18 0.42 18.47
CA ALA A 132 -7.62 -0.97 18.28
C ALA A 132 -7.02 -1.89 19.35
N THR A 133 -7.77 -2.92 19.76
CA THR A 133 -7.28 -3.94 20.71
C THR A 133 -6.15 -4.81 20.14
N ALA A 134 -5.89 -4.72 18.84
CA ALA A 134 -4.87 -5.46 18.12
C ALA A 134 -3.79 -4.55 17.50
N GLU A 135 -3.76 -3.26 17.85
CA GLU A 135 -2.90 -2.24 17.23
C GLU A 135 -1.40 -2.40 17.53
N ASP A 136 -1.09 -2.97 18.70
CA ASP A 136 0.29 -3.11 19.22
C ASP A 136 0.81 -4.57 19.14
N LEU A 137 0.18 -5.42 18.33
CA LEU A 137 0.72 -6.76 18.06
C LEU A 137 2.02 -6.62 17.24
N PRO A 138 3.11 -7.36 17.59
CA PRO A 138 4.41 -7.25 16.93
C PRO A 138 4.39 -7.41 15.39
N ASP A 139 3.42 -8.17 14.88
CA ASP A 139 3.25 -8.47 13.44
C ASP A 139 2.17 -7.61 12.75
N ALA A 140 1.51 -6.70 13.48
CA ALA A 140 0.43 -5.86 12.99
C ALA A 140 0.69 -4.38 13.24
N SER A 141 1.63 -3.80 12.49
CA SER A 141 1.78 -2.34 12.41
C SER A 141 0.63 -1.76 11.58
N PHE A 142 -0.46 -1.34 12.22
CA PHE A 142 -1.51 -0.51 11.59
C PHE A 142 -1.08 0.97 11.44
N ALA A 143 0.22 1.25 11.35
CA ALA A 143 0.77 2.60 11.27
C ALA A 143 0.20 3.37 10.06
N GLY A 144 -0.35 4.55 10.31
CA GLY A 144 -0.97 5.42 9.29
C GLY A 144 -2.31 4.91 8.74
N GLN A 145 -2.87 3.82 9.29
CA GLN A 145 -4.06 3.19 8.73
C GLN A 145 -5.40 3.58 9.38
N GLN A 146 -5.37 4.28 10.51
CA GLN A 146 -6.54 4.49 11.36
C GLN A 146 -6.94 5.98 11.47
N ALA A 147 -8.23 6.26 11.69
CA ALA A 147 -8.78 7.61 11.63
C ALA A 147 -8.50 8.44 12.91
N THR A 148 -8.00 9.66 12.71
CA THR A 148 -7.83 10.69 13.73
C THR A 148 -8.63 11.93 13.33
N PHE A 149 -9.43 12.45 14.25
CA PHE A 149 -10.21 13.67 14.05
C PHE A 149 -9.71 14.72 15.05
N LEU A 150 -9.12 15.80 14.54
CA LEU A 150 -8.60 16.89 15.36
C LEU A 150 -9.63 18.01 15.49
N ASN A 151 -9.49 18.85 16.53
CA ASN A 151 -10.33 20.03 16.74
C ASN A 151 -11.85 19.75 16.78
N VAL A 152 -12.26 18.62 17.34
CA VAL A 152 -13.67 18.30 17.54
C VAL A 152 -14.20 19.09 18.74
N LYS A 153 -15.30 19.83 18.56
CA LYS A 153 -15.95 20.60 19.63
C LYS A 153 -17.43 20.29 19.71
N GLY A 154 -17.95 20.14 20.93
CA GLY A 154 -19.35 19.88 21.24
C GLY A 154 -19.66 18.38 21.38
N ALA A 155 -20.48 18.05 22.39
CA ALA A 155 -20.71 16.67 22.82
C ALA A 155 -21.26 15.77 21.71
N GLU A 156 -22.18 16.28 20.89
CA GLU A 156 -22.73 15.55 19.74
C GLU A 156 -21.69 15.28 18.64
N ASN A 157 -20.77 16.23 18.43
CA ASN A 157 -19.72 16.07 17.45
C ASN A 157 -18.68 15.04 17.92
N VAL A 158 -18.42 14.97 19.23
CA VAL A 158 -17.58 13.93 19.85
C VAL A 158 -18.22 12.55 19.67
N VAL A 159 -19.52 12.40 19.96
CA VAL A 159 -20.26 11.14 19.71
C VAL A 159 -20.17 10.72 18.25
N LYS A 160 -20.38 11.65 17.30
CA LYS A 160 -20.22 11.37 15.86
C LYS A 160 -18.79 11.00 15.48
N ALA A 161 -17.79 11.65 16.06
CA ALA A 161 -16.38 11.35 15.80
C ALA A 161 -15.99 9.96 16.31
N VAL A 162 -16.48 9.55 17.49
CA VAL A 162 -16.33 8.17 18.01
C VAL A 162 -16.92 7.15 17.03
N GLN A 163 -18.13 7.42 16.52
CA GLN A 163 -18.77 6.56 15.52
C GLN A 163 -17.95 6.45 14.22
N LYS A 164 -17.37 7.55 13.75
CA LYS A 164 -16.46 7.56 12.60
C LYS A 164 -15.19 6.76 12.87
N CYS A 165 -14.64 6.82 14.09
CA CYS A 165 -13.53 5.94 14.48
C CYS A 165 -13.96 4.48 14.34
N TRP A 166 -15.10 4.06 14.89
CA TRP A 166 -15.61 2.70 14.74
C TRP A 166 -15.77 2.26 13.28
N ALA A 167 -16.25 3.15 12.40
CA ALA A 167 -16.35 2.87 10.98
C ALA A 167 -14.98 2.64 10.32
N SER A 168 -13.94 3.38 10.76
CA SER A 168 -12.58 3.27 10.21
C SER A 168 -11.94 1.90 10.42
N LEU A 169 -12.43 1.09 11.35
CA LEU A 169 -11.98 -0.29 11.49
C LEU A 169 -12.24 -1.09 10.20
N PHE A 170 -13.24 -0.73 9.41
CA PHE A 170 -13.66 -1.45 8.19
C PHE A 170 -13.20 -0.79 6.88
N GLU A 171 -12.13 0.01 6.90
CA GLU A 171 -11.50 0.44 5.65
C GLU A 171 -11.03 -0.77 4.81
N SER A 172 -11.04 -0.64 3.47
CA SER A 172 -10.78 -1.78 2.58
C SER A 172 -9.43 -2.46 2.86
N ARG A 173 -8.39 -1.67 3.14
CA ARG A 173 -7.07 -2.15 3.57
C ARG A 173 -7.09 -2.94 4.89
N ALA A 174 -7.93 -2.52 5.83
CA ALA A 174 -8.05 -3.16 7.14
C ALA A 174 -8.88 -4.45 7.05
N ILE A 175 -9.89 -4.50 6.18
CA ILE A 175 -10.61 -5.73 5.84
C ILE A 175 -9.67 -6.70 5.13
N TYR A 176 -8.98 -6.27 4.06
CA TYR A 176 -7.99 -7.06 3.33
C TYR A 176 -6.98 -7.70 4.28
N TYR A 177 -6.32 -6.88 5.10
CA TYR A 177 -5.28 -7.35 6.01
C TYR A 177 -5.81 -8.39 7.00
N ARG A 178 -6.98 -8.15 7.62
CA ARG A 178 -7.56 -9.11 8.57
C ARG A 178 -7.96 -10.41 7.89
N GLN A 179 -8.50 -10.33 6.68
CA GLN A 179 -8.95 -11.51 5.95
C GLN A 179 -7.76 -12.31 5.39
N GLU A 180 -6.69 -11.65 4.92
CA GLU A 180 -5.42 -12.28 4.53
C GLU A 180 -4.72 -12.98 5.72
N LYS A 181 -4.76 -12.35 6.91
CA LYS A 181 -4.19 -12.90 8.15
C LYS A 181 -5.12 -13.86 8.90
N GLY A 182 -6.33 -14.10 8.39
CA GLY A 182 -7.33 -14.97 9.04
C GLY A 182 -7.86 -14.44 10.39
N TYR A 183 -7.75 -13.13 10.65
CA TYR A 183 -8.32 -12.48 11.83
C TYR A 183 -9.82 -12.28 11.68
N SER A 184 -10.59 -12.70 12.68
CA SER A 184 -12.04 -12.49 12.69
C SER A 184 -12.38 -11.00 12.83
N HIS A 185 -13.16 -10.48 11.88
CA HIS A 185 -13.71 -9.11 11.90
C HIS A 185 -14.56 -8.79 13.14
N LEU A 186 -15.12 -9.81 13.79
CA LEU A 186 -15.98 -9.67 14.97
C LEU A 186 -15.24 -9.88 16.30
N LYS A 187 -13.94 -10.21 16.27
CA LYS A 187 -13.14 -10.37 17.49
C LYS A 187 -12.19 -9.20 17.77
N VAL A 188 -11.96 -8.34 16.78
CA VAL A 188 -11.15 -7.13 16.95
C VAL A 188 -12.07 -5.99 17.37
N GLY A 189 -11.88 -5.50 18.60
CA GLY A 189 -12.62 -4.34 19.11
C GLY A 189 -11.89 -3.05 18.79
N LEU A 190 -12.64 -1.95 18.67
CA LEU A 190 -12.08 -0.61 18.54
C LEU A 190 -12.57 0.28 19.68
N ALA A 191 -11.64 0.75 20.49
CA ALA A 191 -11.84 1.87 21.38
C ALA A 191 -11.58 3.19 20.64
N ALA A 192 -12.20 4.26 21.10
CA ALA A 192 -11.89 5.62 20.66
C ALA A 192 -11.36 6.42 21.85
N VAL A 193 -10.16 6.97 21.69
CA VAL A 193 -9.51 7.89 22.61
C VAL A 193 -10.06 9.29 22.34
N VAL A 194 -10.60 9.94 23.35
CA VAL A 194 -11.02 11.35 23.33
C VAL A 194 -10.09 12.12 24.26
N GLN A 195 -9.21 12.92 23.67
CA GLN A 195 -8.14 13.63 24.37
C GLN A 195 -8.25 15.13 24.12
N GLU A 196 -7.99 15.97 25.13
CA GLU A 196 -7.91 17.42 24.95
C GLU A 196 -6.93 17.81 23.83
N MET A 197 -7.35 18.72 22.97
CA MET A 197 -6.55 19.15 21.84
C MET A 197 -5.53 20.20 22.29
N VAL A 198 -4.25 19.85 22.19
CA VAL A 198 -3.15 20.80 22.34
C VAL A 198 -3.04 21.64 21.07
N GLN A 199 -3.31 22.94 21.16
CA GLN A 199 -3.13 23.89 20.05
C GLN A 199 -1.65 24.22 19.89
N SER A 200 -0.90 23.29 19.32
CA SER A 200 0.55 23.37 19.37
C SER A 200 1.12 24.47 18.47
N GLU A 201 1.94 25.31 19.07
CA GLU A 201 2.78 26.29 18.37
C GLU A 201 3.97 25.59 17.71
N LYS A 202 4.47 24.54 18.37
CA LYS A 202 5.56 23.68 17.94
C LYS A 202 5.22 22.24 18.29
N SER A 203 5.60 21.30 17.46
CA SER A 203 5.33 19.89 17.69
C SER A 203 6.34 19.02 16.97
N GLY A 204 6.33 17.73 17.27
CA GLY A 204 7.26 16.82 16.64
C GLY A 204 7.24 15.41 17.16
N VAL A 205 8.27 14.67 16.78
CA VAL A 205 8.48 13.28 17.15
C VAL A 205 9.82 13.15 17.84
N MET A 206 9.92 12.23 18.78
CA MET A 206 11.12 11.93 19.52
C MET A 206 11.32 10.43 19.53
N PHE A 207 12.51 10.00 19.15
CA PHE A 207 12.93 8.62 19.23
C PHE A 207 13.97 8.49 20.33
N THR A 208 13.71 7.66 21.32
CA THR A 208 14.65 7.47 22.43
C THR A 208 15.86 6.62 22.03
N SER A 209 15.94 6.19 20.77
CA SER A 209 17.15 5.71 20.10
C SER A 209 17.24 6.42 18.76
N ASP A 210 18.43 6.89 18.36
CA ASP A 210 18.58 7.58 17.07
C ASP A 210 18.13 6.65 15.92
N PRO A 211 17.08 7.00 15.16
CA PRO A 211 16.52 6.11 14.15
C PRO A 211 17.45 5.95 12.93
N ILE A 212 18.43 6.84 12.76
CA ILE A 212 19.38 6.80 11.64
C ILE A 212 20.59 5.93 11.97
N THR A 213 21.15 6.10 13.17
CA THR A 213 22.37 5.38 13.60
C THR A 213 22.07 4.14 14.43
N ASN A 214 20.82 3.96 14.87
CA ASN A 214 20.39 2.92 15.81
C ASN A 214 21.13 2.97 17.16
N ASP A 215 21.70 4.14 17.49
CA ASP A 215 22.44 4.39 18.73
C ASP A 215 21.44 4.52 19.88
N ARG A 216 21.58 3.64 20.88
CA ARG A 216 20.71 3.61 22.07
C ARG A 216 21.14 4.61 23.13
N ASN A 217 22.31 5.22 23.00
CA ASN A 217 22.80 6.24 23.91
C ASN A 217 22.41 7.66 23.45
N LYS A 218 21.69 7.78 22.32
CA LYS A 218 21.25 9.06 21.76
C LYS A 218 19.74 9.11 21.63
N ILE A 219 19.18 10.29 21.88
CA ILE A 219 17.78 10.62 21.65
C ILE A 219 17.73 11.53 20.42
N GLY A 220 16.97 11.15 19.40
CA GLY A 220 16.69 11.97 18.24
C GLY A 220 15.38 12.71 18.42
N ILE A 221 15.38 14.03 18.29
CA ILE A 221 14.19 14.89 18.41
C ILE A 221 14.01 15.63 17.09
N GLU A 222 12.84 15.48 16.49
CA GLU A 222 12.43 16.21 15.28
C GLU A 222 11.37 17.24 15.65
N ALA A 223 11.49 18.49 15.15
CA ALA A 223 10.59 19.58 15.51
C ALA A 223 10.14 20.43 14.31
N ALA A 224 8.90 20.89 14.36
CA ALA A 224 8.31 21.80 13.39
C ALA A 224 7.37 22.81 14.06
N TYR A 225 7.07 23.91 13.36
CA TYR A 225 6.00 24.83 13.76
C TYR A 225 4.61 24.25 13.42
N GLY A 226 3.62 24.53 14.27
CA GLY A 226 2.22 24.12 14.11
C GLY A 226 1.89 22.73 14.69
N LEU A 227 0.82 22.12 14.20
CA LEU A 227 0.33 20.79 14.57
C LEU A 227 1.25 19.67 14.04
N GLY A 228 1.44 18.62 14.86
CA GLY A 228 2.45 17.56 14.61
C GLY A 228 2.18 16.64 13.43
N GLU A 229 0.99 16.74 12.83
CA GLU A 229 0.57 15.96 11.66
C GLU A 229 1.58 16.06 10.51
N ILE A 230 2.15 17.25 10.27
CA ILE A 230 3.09 17.49 9.17
C ILE A 230 4.45 16.79 9.33
N VAL A 231 4.84 16.49 10.57
CA VAL A 231 6.09 15.77 10.88
C VAL A 231 5.85 14.27 10.79
N VAL A 232 4.76 13.79 11.39
CA VAL A 232 4.38 12.36 11.36
C VAL A 232 4.11 11.87 9.93
N SER A 233 3.56 12.71 9.06
CA SER A 233 3.31 12.36 7.65
C SER A 233 4.56 12.47 6.75
N GLY A 234 5.66 13.07 7.24
CA GLY A 234 6.84 13.39 6.43
C GLY A 234 6.61 14.46 5.36
N SER A 235 5.60 15.31 5.53
CA SER A 235 5.20 16.34 4.56
C SER A 235 6.14 17.55 4.51
N ILE A 236 7.03 17.67 5.50
CA ILE A 236 8.09 18.68 5.58
C ILE A 236 9.40 18.03 6.04
N THR A 237 10.52 18.72 5.84
CA THR A 237 11.77 18.40 6.51
C THR A 237 11.79 19.16 7.86
N PRO A 238 11.69 18.47 9.02
CA PRO A 238 11.73 19.12 10.32
C PRO A 238 13.16 19.53 10.71
N ASP A 239 13.28 20.36 11.75
CA ASP A 239 14.56 20.46 12.46
C ASP A 239 14.88 19.13 13.12
N ARG A 240 16.16 18.77 13.20
CA ARG A 240 16.63 17.56 13.87
C ARG A 240 17.65 17.91 14.94
N TYR A 241 17.46 17.39 16.14
CA TYR A 241 18.37 17.52 17.27
C TYR A 241 18.75 16.14 17.78
N VAL A 242 20.02 15.96 18.13
CA VAL A 242 20.52 14.72 18.72
C VAL A 242 21.06 15.02 20.10
N VAL A 243 20.57 14.32 21.12
CA VAL A 243 20.90 14.53 22.53
C VAL A 243 21.53 13.28 23.11
N SER A 244 22.60 13.41 23.90
CA SER A 244 23.18 12.30 24.65
C SER A 244 22.25 11.90 25.81
N LYS A 245 21.94 10.61 25.95
CA LYS A 245 20.98 10.11 26.96
C LYS A 245 21.57 10.06 28.38
N ASP A 246 22.89 9.90 28.48
CA ASP A 246 23.63 9.86 29.74
C ASP A 246 23.83 11.26 30.33
N LYS A 247 24.30 12.22 29.53
CA LYS A 247 24.62 13.59 29.97
C LYS A 247 23.50 14.60 29.73
N LEU A 248 22.51 14.27 28.89
CA LEU A 248 21.46 15.19 28.44
C LEU A 248 22.01 16.45 27.75
N GLU A 249 23.13 16.30 27.04
CA GLU A 249 23.78 17.35 26.27
C GLU A 249 23.39 17.27 24.79
N ILE A 250 23.16 18.42 24.16
CA ILE A 250 22.84 18.49 22.72
C ILE A 250 24.14 18.26 21.92
N LEU A 251 24.17 17.18 21.14
CA LEU A 251 25.32 16.76 20.34
C LEU A 251 25.27 17.35 18.93
N GLU A 252 24.09 17.39 18.32
CA GLU A 252 23.89 17.83 16.93
C GLU A 252 22.63 18.68 16.82
N LYS A 253 22.68 19.73 15.99
CA LYS A 253 21.51 20.52 15.57
C LYS A 253 21.53 20.73 14.07
N HIS A 254 20.46 20.33 13.41
CA HIS A 254 20.22 20.60 12.00
C HIS A 254 18.91 21.37 11.85
N VAL A 255 19.00 22.63 11.43
CA VAL A 255 17.84 23.51 11.24
C VAL A 255 17.42 23.47 9.78
N ALA A 256 16.18 23.07 9.52
CA ALA A 256 15.62 22.97 8.17
C ALA A 256 14.73 24.18 7.86
N LYS A 257 14.68 24.60 6.60
CA LYS A 257 13.76 25.66 6.18
C LYS A 257 12.32 25.14 6.17
N GLN A 258 11.42 25.75 6.95
CA GLN A 258 9.99 25.43 6.97
C GLN A 258 9.18 26.62 6.46
N THR A 259 8.50 26.49 5.32
CA THR A 259 7.75 27.58 4.68
C THR A 259 6.28 27.65 5.08
N TRP A 260 5.73 26.59 5.68
CA TRP A 260 4.32 26.50 6.05
C TRP A 260 4.11 25.61 7.27
N MET A 261 2.97 25.77 7.95
CA MET A 261 2.55 24.99 9.11
C MET A 261 1.03 24.75 9.10
N ILE A 262 0.55 23.75 9.83
CA ILE A 262 -0.89 23.60 10.11
C ILE A 262 -1.17 24.24 11.46
N THR A 263 -2.14 25.14 11.52
CA THR A 263 -2.63 25.72 12.77
C THR A 263 -4.15 25.88 12.74
N LYS A 264 -4.74 26.16 13.89
CA LYS A 264 -6.17 26.36 13.99
C LYS A 264 -6.54 27.79 13.59
N VAL A 265 -7.41 27.93 12.59
CA VAL A 265 -8.02 29.20 12.14
C VAL A 265 -9.53 28.98 12.05
N ASP A 266 -10.32 29.84 12.69
CA ASP A 266 -11.81 29.78 12.69
C ASP A 266 -12.40 28.37 12.89
N ASP A 267 -11.87 27.66 13.90
CA ASP A 267 -12.27 26.30 14.29
C ASP A 267 -11.95 25.17 13.30
N ARG A 268 -11.04 25.42 12.35
CA ARG A 268 -10.53 24.41 11.41
C ARG A 268 -9.00 24.39 11.39
N ASN A 269 -8.46 23.27 10.96
CA ASN A 269 -7.03 23.15 10.65
C ASN A 269 -6.79 23.78 9.27
N GLU A 270 -5.99 24.84 9.22
CA GLU A 270 -5.65 25.55 8.00
C GLU A 270 -4.13 25.51 7.76
N HIS A 271 -3.75 25.52 6.48
CA HIS A 271 -2.35 25.68 6.09
C HIS A 271 -2.00 27.16 6.10
N VAL A 272 -1.06 27.55 6.95
CA VAL A 272 -0.62 28.93 7.10
C VAL A 272 0.86 29.04 6.76
N GLU A 273 1.23 30.06 6.00
CA GLU A 273 2.61 30.35 5.67
C GLU A 273 3.39 30.73 6.95
N VAL A 274 4.55 30.13 7.14
CA VAL A 274 5.47 30.52 8.22
C VAL A 274 6.14 31.82 7.79
N LYS A 275 6.09 32.85 8.65
CA LYS A 275 6.70 34.16 8.36
C LYS A 275 8.15 34.00 7.89
N PRO A 276 8.60 34.69 6.82
CA PRO A 276 9.95 34.53 6.26
C PRO A 276 11.09 34.57 7.28
N GLU A 277 10.98 35.45 8.28
CA GLU A 277 11.94 35.61 9.38
C GLU A 277 12.04 34.42 10.36
N LEU A 278 11.05 33.52 10.36
CA LEU A 278 10.97 32.31 11.19
C LEU A 278 11.34 31.04 10.42
N GLN A 279 11.27 31.05 9.09
CA GLN A 279 11.38 29.83 8.26
C GLN A 279 12.70 29.08 8.47
N GLU A 280 13.79 29.81 8.66
CA GLU A 280 15.15 29.29 8.83
C GLU A 280 15.64 29.34 10.30
N ARG A 281 14.77 29.72 11.25
CA ARG A 281 15.11 29.71 12.68
C ARG A 281 14.94 28.32 13.28
N GLN A 282 15.72 28.05 14.32
CA GLN A 282 15.55 26.89 15.20
C GLN A 282 14.15 26.89 15.82
N LYS A 283 13.42 25.78 15.76
CA LYS A 283 11.98 25.73 16.13
C LYS A 283 11.79 25.66 17.64
N ILE A 284 12.56 24.82 18.32
CA ILE A 284 12.54 24.67 19.79
C ILE A 284 13.87 25.13 20.38
N THR A 285 13.82 25.72 21.57
CA THR A 285 14.98 26.20 22.34
C THR A 285 15.77 25.02 22.92
N ASP A 286 17.00 25.29 23.33
CA ASP A 286 17.88 24.28 23.92
C ASP A 286 17.31 23.70 25.23
N ASP A 287 16.65 24.53 26.03
CA ASP A 287 15.97 24.10 27.25
C ASP A 287 14.78 23.17 26.94
N GLU A 288 13.99 23.47 25.90
CA GLU A 288 12.90 22.60 25.42
C GLU A 288 13.45 21.26 24.90
N ILE A 289 14.57 21.27 24.17
CA ILE A 289 15.24 20.05 23.67
C ILE A 289 15.68 19.15 24.84
N ILE A 290 16.32 19.73 25.85
CA ILE A 290 16.80 18.98 27.04
C ILE A 290 15.62 18.44 27.84
N GLN A 291 14.55 19.23 28.00
CA GLN A 291 13.36 18.80 28.74
C GLN A 291 12.63 17.65 28.03
N LEU A 292 12.49 17.70 26.69
CA LEU A 292 11.97 16.58 25.89
C LEU A 292 12.83 15.33 26.07
N ALA A 293 14.17 15.46 26.01
CA ALA A 293 15.07 14.33 26.21
C ALA A 293 14.93 13.68 27.61
N LYS A 294 14.66 14.47 28.66
CA LYS A 294 14.33 13.94 30.00
C LYS A 294 13.06 13.10 29.99
N TYR A 295 11.98 13.61 29.40
CA TYR A 295 10.74 12.84 29.27
C TYR A 295 10.94 11.57 28.44
N GLY A 296 11.69 11.65 27.34
CA GLY A 296 12.01 10.48 26.52
C GLY A 296 12.76 9.39 27.31
N LYS A 297 13.74 9.80 28.11
CA LYS A 297 14.48 8.89 28.99
C LYS A 297 13.57 8.24 30.05
N GLU A 298 12.74 9.03 30.72
CA GLU A 298 11.80 8.54 31.73
C GLU A 298 10.79 7.53 31.14
N ILE A 299 10.24 7.84 29.96
CA ILE A 299 9.33 6.95 29.24
C ILE A 299 10.03 5.64 28.84
N GLU A 300 11.25 5.69 28.29
CA GLU A 300 12.03 4.48 27.96
C GLU A 300 12.37 3.66 29.22
N GLU A 301 12.75 4.31 30.31
CA GLU A 301 13.02 3.67 31.59
C GLU A 301 11.78 2.98 32.16
N HIS A 302 10.60 3.55 31.96
CA HIS A 302 9.34 2.92 32.35
C HIS A 302 9.02 1.68 31.51
N TYR A 303 9.02 1.83 30.18
CA TYR A 303 8.66 0.75 29.26
C TYR A 303 9.76 -0.31 29.05
N LYS A 304 10.99 -0.05 29.55
CA LYS A 304 12.19 -0.89 29.41
C LYS A 304 12.55 -1.21 27.95
N TRP A 305 12.13 -0.35 27.02
CA TRP A 305 12.35 -0.49 25.59
C TRP A 305 12.36 0.88 24.92
N PRO A 306 13.16 1.13 23.87
CA PRO A 306 13.15 2.40 23.16
C PRO A 306 11.77 2.74 22.59
N GLN A 307 11.39 4.01 22.69
CA GLN A 307 10.06 4.50 22.35
C GLN A 307 10.11 5.55 21.23
N ASP A 308 9.09 5.49 20.37
CA ASP A 308 8.67 6.51 19.41
C ASP A 308 7.58 7.33 20.10
N ILE A 309 7.86 8.62 20.32
CA ILE A 309 7.08 9.52 21.17
C ILE A 309 6.67 10.74 20.37
N GLU A 310 5.37 11.03 20.34
CA GLU A 310 4.84 12.27 19.75
C GLU A 310 4.64 13.31 20.86
N TRP A 311 5.05 14.55 20.59
CA TRP A 311 4.99 15.64 21.54
C TRP A 311 4.50 16.95 20.91
N ALA A 312 3.98 17.83 21.75
CA ALA A 312 3.43 19.12 21.37
C ALA A 312 3.79 20.18 22.41
N ILE A 313 4.03 21.42 21.96
CA ILE A 313 4.28 22.58 22.83
C ILE A 313 3.22 23.64 22.55
N ALA A 314 2.53 24.07 23.61
CA ALA A 314 1.54 25.14 23.56
C ALA A 314 1.66 25.99 24.82
N GLY A 315 1.65 27.32 24.69
CA GLY A 315 1.73 28.22 25.85
C GLY A 315 3.01 28.07 26.69
N GLY A 316 4.09 27.55 26.09
CA GLY A 316 5.36 27.27 26.77
C GLY A 316 5.40 25.95 27.55
N GLU A 317 4.32 25.16 27.55
CA GLU A 317 4.27 23.85 28.21
C GLU A 317 4.45 22.72 27.19
N ILE A 318 5.14 21.65 27.60
CA ILE A 318 5.39 20.45 26.79
C ILE A 318 4.37 19.38 27.17
N PHE A 319 3.70 18.84 26.17
CA PHE A 319 2.74 17.76 26.30
C PHE A 319 3.23 16.53 25.53
N ILE A 320 3.14 15.35 26.14
CA ILE A 320 3.33 14.07 25.45
C ILE A 320 1.96 13.58 24.98
N VAL A 321 1.81 13.38 23.67
CA VAL A 321 0.50 13.07 23.06
C VAL A 321 0.39 11.63 22.58
N GLN A 322 1.51 10.90 22.48
CA GLN A 322 1.55 9.47 22.19
C GLN A 322 2.92 8.87 22.54
N SER A 323 2.95 7.58 22.90
CA SER A 323 4.18 6.78 22.93
C SER A 323 3.90 5.36 22.48
N ARG A 324 4.85 4.75 21.77
CA ARG A 324 4.83 3.35 21.34
C ARG A 324 6.24 2.79 21.20
N PRO A 325 6.45 1.47 21.31
CA PRO A 325 7.78 0.89 21.16
C PRO A 325 8.32 1.06 19.73
N ILE A 326 9.60 1.41 19.59
CA ILE A 326 10.27 1.40 18.28
C ILE A 326 10.46 -0.05 17.84
N THR A 327 9.78 -0.44 16.75
CA THR A 327 9.79 -1.80 16.20
C THR A 327 10.87 -2.03 15.14
N THR A 328 11.52 -0.95 14.66
CA THR A 328 12.51 -0.95 13.59
C THR A 328 13.96 -1.09 14.06
N LEU A 329 14.23 -0.97 15.37
CA LEU A 329 15.60 -1.07 15.90
C LEU A 329 16.12 -2.50 15.86
N LYS A 330 17.31 -2.70 15.26
CA LYS A 330 18.10 -3.94 15.44
C LYS A 330 18.77 -3.91 16.82
N LYS A 331 18.95 -5.06 17.47
CA LYS A 331 19.68 -5.16 18.75
C LYS A 331 21.17 -4.79 18.56
N GLY A 332 21.62 -3.77 19.31
CA GLY A 332 23.01 -3.54 19.74
C GLY A 332 23.88 -2.68 18.82
N GLY A 333 24.14 -1.43 19.22
CA GLY A 333 25.22 -0.59 18.71
C GLY A 333 25.77 0.27 19.83
N GLU A 334 27.04 0.08 20.17
CA GLU A 334 27.86 1.03 20.94
C GLU A 334 28.21 2.23 20.03
N ALA A 335 28.45 3.38 20.66
CA ALA A 335 28.71 4.66 20.02
C ALA A 335 29.95 4.60 19.08
N VAL A 336 29.80 5.19 17.90
CA VAL A 336 30.92 5.47 16.98
C VAL A 336 31.17 6.98 16.99
N GLU A 337 32.37 7.37 17.44
CA GLU A 337 32.92 8.72 17.28
C GLU A 337 33.20 9.03 15.80
N GLU A 338 33.17 10.32 15.49
CA GLU A 338 33.35 10.90 14.16
C GLU A 338 34.66 10.48 13.48
N GLY A 339 34.54 9.96 12.27
CA GLY A 339 35.66 9.71 11.36
C GLY A 339 35.23 10.00 9.93
N ALA A 340 35.87 10.99 9.32
CA ALA A 340 35.61 11.50 7.98
C ALA A 340 35.50 10.40 6.90
N VAL A 341 34.62 10.66 5.94
CA VAL A 341 34.41 9.87 4.73
C VAL A 341 35.71 9.76 3.93
N SER A 342 36.18 8.53 3.74
CA SER A 342 37.16 8.16 2.74
C SER A 342 36.48 7.23 1.72
N VAL A 343 36.02 7.77 0.60
CA VAL A 343 35.63 6.97 -0.58
C VAL A 343 36.90 6.41 -1.20
N SER A 344 37.20 5.14 -0.96
CA SER A 344 38.27 4.44 -1.68
C SER A 344 37.85 4.27 -3.15
N SER A 345 38.50 5.02 -4.05
CA SER A 345 39.03 4.62 -5.37
C SER A 345 38.29 3.60 -6.27
N ALA A 346 36.99 3.34 -6.09
CA ALA A 346 36.25 2.40 -6.91
C ALA A 346 35.69 3.10 -8.15
N GLU A 347 35.98 2.55 -9.33
CA GLU A 347 35.54 3.06 -10.62
C GLU A 347 34.01 2.95 -10.73
N ILE A 348 33.32 4.10 -10.71
CA ILE A 348 31.90 4.19 -11.06
C ILE A 348 31.77 3.99 -12.57
N ILE A 349 31.07 2.94 -12.99
CA ILE A 349 30.92 2.59 -14.40
C ILE A 349 29.58 3.05 -14.98
N LEU A 350 28.53 3.13 -14.16
CA LEU A 350 27.22 3.62 -14.60
C LEU A 350 26.53 4.40 -13.47
N ARG A 351 25.66 5.33 -13.87
CA ARG A 351 24.73 6.04 -12.97
C ARG A 351 23.33 5.96 -13.55
N GLY A 352 22.34 5.84 -12.70
CA GLY A 352 20.93 5.87 -13.07
C GLY A 352 20.05 6.27 -11.89
N LEU A 353 18.74 6.08 -12.04
CA LEU A 353 17.76 6.39 -11.00
C LEU A 353 17.50 5.15 -10.15
N GLY A 354 17.66 5.26 -8.82
CA GLY A 354 17.25 4.23 -7.86
C GLY A 354 15.73 4.04 -7.86
N ALA A 355 15.24 3.03 -8.57
CA ALA A 355 13.82 2.71 -8.64
C ALA A 355 13.33 1.91 -7.44
N SER A 356 14.14 0.95 -6.97
CA SER A 356 13.89 0.14 -5.77
C SER A 356 15.16 0.15 -4.90
N PRO A 357 15.08 0.57 -3.62
CA PRO A 357 16.26 0.80 -2.80
C PRO A 357 16.96 -0.51 -2.39
N GLY A 358 18.27 -0.45 -2.23
CA GLY A 358 19.09 -1.54 -1.71
C GLY A 358 20.46 -1.63 -2.38
N VAL A 359 21.31 -2.52 -1.87
CA VAL A 359 22.66 -2.77 -2.40
C VAL A 359 22.79 -4.25 -2.71
N ALA A 360 23.29 -4.57 -3.90
CA ALA A 360 23.49 -5.95 -4.32
C ALA A 360 24.74 -6.09 -5.19
N VAL A 361 25.40 -7.25 -5.04
CA VAL A 361 26.58 -7.64 -5.81
C VAL A 361 26.24 -8.90 -6.57
N GLY A 362 26.58 -8.95 -7.85
CA GLY A 362 26.33 -10.11 -8.69
C GLY A 362 27.01 -10.00 -10.04
N ARG A 363 27.01 -11.12 -10.77
CA ARG A 363 27.48 -11.14 -12.15
C ARG A 363 26.40 -10.59 -13.07
N VAL A 364 26.80 -9.74 -14.00
CA VAL A 364 25.91 -9.21 -15.04
C VAL A 364 25.43 -10.36 -15.92
N LYS A 365 24.11 -10.36 -16.16
CA LYS A 365 23.49 -11.15 -17.21
C LYS A 365 22.65 -10.24 -18.10
N LEU A 366 23.12 -10.06 -19.33
CA LEU A 366 22.46 -9.32 -20.39
C LEU A 366 21.32 -10.15 -20.97
N ILE A 367 20.10 -9.68 -20.77
CA ILE A 367 18.88 -10.29 -21.30
C ILE A 367 18.18 -9.26 -22.20
N PRO A 368 18.61 -9.15 -23.47
CA PRO A 368 18.11 -8.12 -24.37
C PRO A 368 16.63 -8.32 -24.75
N THR A 369 16.12 -9.56 -24.71
CA THR A 369 14.71 -9.86 -24.99
C THR A 369 14.11 -10.84 -23.98
N ALA A 370 12.79 -10.78 -23.78
CA ALA A 370 12.08 -11.68 -22.86
C ALA A 370 12.22 -13.17 -23.23
N LYS A 371 12.63 -13.50 -24.46
CA LYS A 371 12.87 -14.89 -24.90
C LYS A 371 14.10 -15.50 -24.22
N ASP A 372 15.01 -14.66 -23.75
CA ASP A 372 16.29 -15.05 -23.17
C ASP A 372 16.24 -15.19 -21.64
N ILE A 373 15.07 -14.99 -21.01
CA ILE A 373 14.90 -15.03 -19.54
C ILE A 373 15.32 -16.37 -18.91
N GLY A 374 15.29 -17.46 -19.68
CA GLY A 374 15.75 -18.78 -19.25
C GLY A 374 17.25 -18.84 -18.94
N ARG A 375 18.04 -17.90 -19.48
CA ARG A 375 19.48 -17.77 -19.22
C ARG A 375 19.78 -17.13 -17.85
N MET A 376 18.77 -16.57 -17.17
CA MET A 376 18.92 -15.92 -15.87
C MET A 376 19.08 -16.95 -14.75
N GLU A 377 20.17 -16.84 -14.00
CA GLU A 377 20.44 -17.63 -12.80
C GLU A 377 20.19 -16.82 -11.52
N LYS A 378 19.97 -17.51 -10.40
CA LYS A 378 19.68 -16.86 -9.11
C LYS A 378 20.93 -16.11 -8.61
N GLY A 379 20.77 -14.83 -8.28
CA GLY A 379 21.87 -13.99 -7.76
C GLY A 379 22.65 -13.20 -8.82
N GLU A 380 22.33 -13.38 -10.12
CA GLU A 380 22.87 -12.53 -11.19
C GLU A 380 22.22 -11.13 -11.18
N ILE A 381 22.88 -10.14 -11.77
CA ILE A 381 22.32 -8.81 -12.01
C ILE A 381 21.71 -8.79 -13.41
N LEU A 382 20.39 -8.63 -13.47
CA LEU A 382 19.66 -8.53 -14.72
C LEU A 382 19.99 -7.18 -15.37
N VAL A 383 20.64 -7.21 -16.54
CA VAL A 383 20.90 -6.01 -17.34
C VAL A 383 20.10 -6.12 -18.64
N THR A 384 19.28 -5.13 -18.93
CA THR A 384 18.45 -5.15 -20.13
C THR A 384 18.19 -3.73 -20.64
N GLU A 385 17.68 -3.62 -21.86
CA GLU A 385 17.25 -2.32 -22.40
C GLU A 385 16.07 -1.77 -21.58
N MET A 386 15.08 -2.63 -21.32
CA MET A 386 13.91 -2.36 -20.48
C MET A 386 13.22 -3.66 -20.06
N THR A 387 12.49 -3.66 -18.94
CA THR A 387 11.68 -4.83 -18.52
C THR A 387 10.22 -4.71 -19.00
N SER A 388 9.60 -5.84 -19.33
CA SER A 388 8.14 -6.02 -19.51
C SER A 388 7.60 -7.06 -18.51
N PRO A 389 6.28 -7.30 -18.41
CA PRO A 389 5.72 -8.36 -17.55
C PRO A 389 6.36 -9.74 -17.79
N ASP A 390 6.78 -10.02 -19.01
CA ASP A 390 7.44 -11.29 -19.36
C ASP A 390 8.81 -11.47 -18.69
N TYR A 391 9.42 -10.40 -18.17
CA TYR A 391 10.69 -10.46 -17.44
C TYR A 391 10.51 -10.82 -15.97
N VAL A 392 9.29 -10.83 -15.42
CA VAL A 392 9.02 -11.12 -14.00
C VAL A 392 9.71 -12.41 -13.51
N PRO A 393 9.74 -13.53 -14.27
CA PRO A 393 10.46 -14.73 -13.84
C PRO A 393 11.97 -14.53 -13.70
N ALA A 394 12.60 -13.72 -14.56
CA ALA A 394 14.02 -13.37 -14.45
C ALA A 394 14.26 -12.34 -13.33
N MET A 395 13.37 -11.35 -13.19
CA MET A 395 13.43 -10.34 -12.13
C MET A 395 13.38 -10.98 -10.73
N LYS A 396 12.56 -12.03 -10.54
CA LYS A 396 12.50 -12.81 -9.29
C LYS A 396 13.80 -13.54 -8.95
N LYS A 397 14.62 -13.86 -9.95
CA LYS A 397 15.92 -14.53 -9.77
C LYS A 397 17.06 -13.53 -9.56
N ALA A 398 16.87 -12.27 -9.98
CA ALA A 398 17.91 -11.26 -9.99
C ALA A 398 18.28 -10.78 -8.58
N ALA A 399 19.58 -10.58 -8.34
CA ALA A 399 20.07 -9.88 -7.14
C ALA A 399 19.89 -8.36 -7.26
N ALA A 400 19.96 -7.83 -8.48
CA ALA A 400 19.64 -6.45 -8.80
C ALA A 400 19.19 -6.34 -10.27
N ILE A 401 18.54 -5.23 -10.59
CA ILE A 401 18.04 -4.97 -11.94
C ILE A 401 18.61 -3.63 -12.44
N LEU A 402 19.27 -3.65 -13.59
CA LEU A 402 19.76 -2.48 -14.31
C LEU A 402 19.04 -2.38 -15.65
N THR A 403 18.48 -1.20 -15.96
CA THR A 403 17.89 -0.95 -17.28
C THR A 403 18.48 0.30 -17.94
N ASN A 404 18.85 0.21 -19.22
CA ASN A 404 19.29 1.37 -20.02
C ASN A 404 18.23 2.45 -20.04
N SER A 405 17.01 2.02 -20.38
CA SER A 405 15.81 2.82 -20.45
C SER A 405 14.96 2.53 -19.21
N GLY A 406 14.25 3.53 -18.70
CA GLY A 406 13.31 3.31 -17.59
C GLY A 406 13.38 4.32 -16.46
N GLY A 407 13.93 5.51 -16.68
CA GLY A 407 13.59 6.63 -15.79
C GLY A 407 12.06 6.73 -15.67
N ALA A 408 11.57 7.34 -14.58
CA ALA A 408 10.19 7.83 -14.61
C ALA A 408 10.01 8.59 -15.93
N THR A 409 9.15 8.10 -16.82
CA THR A 409 8.76 8.79 -18.05
C THR A 409 8.02 10.04 -17.59
N CYS A 410 8.45 11.24 -18.00
CA CYS A 410 7.98 12.45 -17.31
C CYS A 410 7.44 13.52 -18.26
N PHE A 411 6.72 14.46 -17.67
CA PHE A 411 6.18 15.66 -18.31
C PHE A 411 6.76 16.92 -17.67
N ALA A 412 6.67 18.05 -18.36
CA ALA A 412 6.96 19.34 -17.74
C ALA A 412 6.02 19.60 -16.55
N GLY A 413 6.47 20.42 -15.59
CA GLY A 413 5.69 20.71 -14.38
C GLY A 413 4.34 21.37 -14.64
N ASP A 414 4.23 22.15 -15.73
CA ASP A 414 3.00 22.85 -16.17
C ASP A 414 2.02 21.96 -16.95
N ALA A 415 2.41 20.71 -17.25
CA ALA A 415 1.50 19.72 -17.81
C ALA A 415 0.37 19.44 -16.83
N LYS A 416 -0.85 19.26 -17.33
CA LYS A 416 -2.05 19.13 -16.50
C LYS A 416 -2.54 17.69 -16.47
N VAL A 417 -3.10 17.26 -15.35
CA VAL A 417 -3.95 16.07 -15.22
C VAL A 417 -5.31 16.48 -14.68
N LEU A 418 -6.31 15.67 -14.94
CA LEU A 418 -7.63 15.85 -14.34
C LEU A 418 -7.74 14.95 -13.11
N THR A 419 -8.08 15.56 -11.97
CA THR A 419 -8.37 14.87 -10.71
C THR A 419 -9.87 14.92 -10.41
N GLU A 420 -10.32 14.20 -9.38
CA GLU A 420 -11.69 14.31 -8.86
C GLU A 420 -12.03 15.73 -8.36
N ARG A 421 -11.03 16.60 -8.21
CA ARG A 421 -11.16 18.00 -7.76
C ARG A 421 -10.97 19.02 -8.89
N GLY A 422 -10.85 18.57 -10.14
CA GLY A 422 -10.59 19.41 -11.30
C GLY A 422 -9.15 19.30 -11.81
N PHE A 423 -8.77 20.24 -12.70
CA PHE A 423 -7.43 20.24 -13.30
C PHE A 423 -6.36 20.60 -12.29
N MET A 424 -5.23 19.90 -12.38
CA MET A 424 -4.09 20.10 -11.52
C MET A 424 -2.80 19.98 -12.34
N GLU A 425 -1.81 20.81 -12.04
CA GLU A 425 -0.50 20.71 -12.68
C GLU A 425 0.30 19.53 -12.12
N MET A 426 1.11 18.88 -12.95
CA MET A 426 1.91 17.72 -12.56
C MET A 426 2.82 18.02 -11.38
N LYS A 427 3.35 19.25 -11.28
CA LYS A 427 4.12 19.71 -10.13
C LYS A 427 3.29 19.73 -8.84
N GLU A 428 2.07 20.23 -8.91
CA GLU A 428 1.15 20.29 -7.77
C GLU A 428 0.70 18.88 -7.35
N VAL A 429 0.40 18.01 -8.30
CA VAL A 429 0.09 16.59 -8.01
C VAL A 429 1.28 15.92 -7.32
N TYR A 430 2.50 16.16 -7.80
CA TYR A 430 3.70 15.64 -7.17
C TYR A 430 3.81 16.09 -5.71
N GLU A 431 3.63 17.38 -5.43
CA GLU A 431 3.70 17.92 -4.08
C GLU A 431 2.63 17.32 -3.17
N ARG A 432 1.39 17.19 -3.65
CA ARG A 432 0.26 16.65 -2.87
C ARG A 432 0.38 15.15 -2.59
N VAL A 433 0.70 14.34 -3.61
CA VAL A 433 0.89 12.90 -3.44
C VAL A 433 2.08 12.62 -2.50
N ARG A 434 3.14 13.44 -2.57
CA ARG A 434 4.28 13.34 -1.63
C ARG A 434 3.93 13.72 -0.20
N ARG A 435 2.91 14.55 0.01
CA ARG A 435 2.33 14.86 1.33
C ARG A 435 1.38 13.77 1.85
N GLY A 436 1.27 12.64 1.14
CA GLY A 436 0.38 11.53 1.49
C GLY A 436 -1.09 11.77 1.11
N GLU A 437 -1.39 12.83 0.33
CA GLU A 437 -2.75 13.08 -0.14
C GLU A 437 -3.18 12.04 -1.18
N ARG A 438 -4.32 11.39 -0.94
CA ARG A 438 -4.90 10.43 -1.89
C ARG A 438 -5.70 11.16 -2.96
N LEU A 439 -5.06 11.45 -4.09
CA LEU A 439 -5.69 12.03 -5.27
C LEU A 439 -6.10 10.93 -6.26
N HIS A 440 -7.29 11.04 -6.85
CA HIS A 440 -7.71 10.17 -7.94
C HIS A 440 -7.52 10.87 -9.28
N VAL A 441 -6.78 10.24 -10.17
CA VAL A 441 -6.51 10.73 -11.51
C VAL A 441 -7.26 9.90 -12.54
N LEU A 442 -7.51 10.51 -13.69
CA LEU A 442 -8.14 9.85 -14.81
C LEU A 442 -7.21 8.77 -15.42
N SER A 443 -7.71 7.54 -15.50
CA SER A 443 -7.06 6.35 -16.05
C SER A 443 -8.00 5.63 -17.03
N VAL A 444 -7.52 4.58 -17.71
CA VAL A 444 -8.31 3.75 -18.62
C VAL A 444 -8.09 2.28 -18.29
N ASP A 445 -9.20 1.55 -18.11
CA ASP A 445 -9.18 0.09 -17.98
C ASP A 445 -8.80 -0.52 -19.34
N GLU A 446 -7.67 -1.23 -19.41
CA GLU A 446 -7.13 -1.76 -20.67
C GLU A 446 -7.99 -2.91 -21.26
N ASN A 447 -8.85 -3.53 -20.45
CA ASN A 447 -9.73 -4.61 -20.88
C ASN A 447 -11.01 -4.06 -21.49
N THR A 448 -11.64 -3.08 -20.83
CA THR A 448 -12.91 -2.47 -21.28
C THR A 448 -12.70 -1.27 -22.20
N LEU A 449 -11.50 -0.68 -22.20
CA LEU A 449 -11.15 0.57 -22.87
C LEU A 449 -12.02 1.75 -22.42
N LYS A 450 -12.54 1.68 -21.19
CA LYS A 450 -13.35 2.72 -20.56
C LYS A 450 -12.52 3.52 -19.57
N SER A 451 -12.81 4.81 -19.50
CA SER A 451 -12.18 5.72 -18.56
C SER A 451 -12.64 5.43 -17.13
N GLU A 452 -11.74 5.57 -16.16
CA GLU A 452 -12.04 5.39 -14.74
C GLU A 452 -11.17 6.27 -13.83
N TRP A 453 -11.63 6.49 -12.60
CA TRP A 453 -10.88 7.20 -11.57
C TRP A 453 -10.02 6.23 -10.78
N LYS A 454 -8.70 6.45 -10.73
CA LYS A 454 -7.75 5.60 -10.00
C LYS A 454 -6.84 6.44 -9.10
N PRO A 455 -6.46 5.95 -7.91
CA PRO A 455 -5.59 6.71 -7.02
C PRO A 455 -4.17 6.81 -7.58
N ALA A 456 -3.59 8.00 -7.47
CA ALA A 456 -2.17 8.20 -7.60
C ALA A 456 -1.47 7.66 -6.35
N VAL A 457 -0.66 6.62 -6.51
CA VAL A 457 0.04 5.92 -5.41
C VAL A 457 1.45 6.46 -5.16
N ASN A 458 2.03 7.16 -6.13
CA ASN A 458 3.34 7.78 -5.99
C ASN A 458 3.54 8.93 -6.98
N ALA A 459 4.57 9.75 -6.74
CA ALA A 459 4.98 10.79 -7.67
C ALA A 459 6.50 11.00 -7.67
N TYR A 460 7.03 11.35 -8.83
CA TYR A 460 8.45 11.49 -9.11
C TYR A 460 8.79 12.83 -9.69
N LYS A 461 10.02 13.29 -9.40
CA LYS A 461 10.64 14.45 -10.01
C LYS A 461 12.07 14.09 -10.42
N ARG A 462 12.51 14.53 -11.61
CA ARG A 462 13.90 14.46 -12.06
C ARG A 462 14.21 15.57 -13.06
N THR A 463 15.46 15.64 -13.51
CA THR A 463 15.86 16.45 -14.66
C THR A 463 16.02 15.55 -15.89
N ALA A 464 15.44 15.93 -17.03
CA ALA A 464 15.54 15.17 -18.28
C ALA A 464 15.34 16.07 -19.52
N PRO A 465 15.85 15.66 -20.71
CA PRO A 465 15.56 16.36 -21.95
C PRO A 465 14.07 16.28 -22.28
N LEU A 466 13.52 17.38 -22.75
CA LEU A 466 12.10 17.55 -22.98
C LEU A 466 11.84 17.93 -24.44
N TRP A 467 10.86 17.28 -25.05
CA TRP A 467 10.38 17.58 -26.39
C TRP A 467 8.99 18.20 -26.30
N ARG A 468 8.79 19.26 -27.07
CA ARG A 468 7.46 19.79 -27.34
C ARG A 468 6.92 19.09 -28.59
N VAL A 469 5.85 18.34 -28.42
CA VAL A 469 5.13 17.71 -29.53
C VAL A 469 3.81 18.43 -29.79
N ARG A 470 3.39 18.43 -31.05
CA ARG A 470 2.10 18.97 -31.50
C ARG A 470 1.12 17.82 -31.67
N ILE A 471 -0.06 17.95 -31.09
CA ILE A 471 -1.08 16.91 -31.10
C ILE A 471 -2.32 17.45 -31.80
N SER A 472 -2.78 16.79 -32.85
CA SER A 472 -4.00 17.21 -33.53
C SER A 472 -4.64 16.12 -34.38
N GLN A 473 -5.93 16.29 -34.67
CA GLN A 473 -6.65 15.38 -35.54
C GLN A 473 -6.21 15.54 -37.02
N SER A 474 -5.92 16.78 -37.44
CA SER A 474 -5.62 17.14 -38.83
C SER A 474 -4.13 17.16 -39.19
N GLY A 475 -3.23 17.23 -38.20
CA GLY A 475 -1.81 17.54 -38.37
C GLY A 475 -1.51 19.05 -38.45
N ASN A 476 -2.53 19.91 -38.52
CA ASN A 476 -2.33 21.33 -38.84
C ASN A 476 -2.28 22.25 -37.61
N SER A 477 -2.64 21.78 -36.42
CA SER A 477 -2.66 22.64 -35.22
C SER A 477 -1.24 22.80 -34.66
N LYS A 478 -0.77 24.05 -34.61
CA LYS A 478 0.55 24.40 -34.04
C LYS A 478 0.49 24.74 -32.55
N GLN A 479 -0.69 25.07 -32.02
CA GLN A 479 -0.86 25.55 -30.65
C GLN A 479 -1.17 24.44 -29.64
N ASN A 480 -1.71 23.31 -30.11
CA ASN A 480 -2.04 22.19 -29.25
C ASN A 480 -0.78 21.36 -28.96
N THR A 481 -0.07 21.71 -27.90
CA THR A 481 1.26 21.14 -27.60
C THR A 481 1.30 20.41 -26.27
N LEU A 482 2.19 19.42 -26.20
CA LEU A 482 2.54 18.70 -24.98
C LEU A 482 4.05 18.64 -24.81
N ASP A 483 4.51 18.94 -23.60
CA ASP A 483 5.91 19.03 -23.22
C ASP A 483 6.26 17.75 -22.43
N VAL A 484 6.99 16.84 -23.07
CA VAL A 484 7.13 15.43 -22.64
C VAL A 484 8.51 14.88 -22.99
N THR A 485 9.01 13.94 -22.20
CA THR A 485 10.32 13.32 -22.49
C THR A 485 10.26 12.42 -23.75
N PRO A 486 11.34 12.35 -24.57
CA PRO A 486 11.35 11.56 -25.81
C PRO A 486 11.10 10.06 -25.62
N ASP A 487 11.48 9.55 -24.44
CA ASP A 487 11.34 8.17 -24.02
C ASP A 487 9.98 7.88 -23.37
N HIS A 488 9.08 8.86 -23.26
CA HIS A 488 7.77 8.65 -22.66
C HIS A 488 6.96 7.63 -23.44
N LYS A 489 6.35 6.67 -22.73
CA LYS A 489 5.49 5.66 -23.33
C LYS A 489 4.10 6.24 -23.61
N MET A 490 3.74 6.25 -24.87
CA MET A 490 2.40 6.58 -25.35
C MET A 490 1.62 5.30 -25.57
N LEU A 491 0.33 5.30 -25.23
CA LEU A 491 -0.56 4.19 -25.57
C LEU A 491 -1.09 4.37 -26.99
N ILE A 492 -0.97 3.32 -27.79
CA ILE A 492 -1.40 3.26 -29.19
C ILE A 492 -2.19 1.98 -29.42
N PHE A 493 -2.93 1.89 -30.53
CA PHE A 493 -3.41 0.60 -31.03
C PHE A 493 -2.38 -0.05 -31.95
N GLU A 494 -2.27 -1.37 -31.86
CA GLU A 494 -1.58 -2.26 -32.80
C GLU A 494 -2.45 -3.49 -33.02
N ASN A 495 -3.03 -3.61 -34.21
CA ASN A 495 -4.02 -4.64 -34.58
C ASN A 495 -5.14 -4.77 -33.54
N ARG A 496 -5.79 -3.63 -33.21
CA ARG A 496 -6.92 -3.50 -32.25
C ARG A 496 -6.56 -3.77 -30.78
N LYS A 497 -5.31 -4.11 -30.47
CA LYS A 497 -4.81 -4.24 -29.10
C LYS A 497 -4.13 -2.96 -28.65
N LEU A 498 -4.37 -2.57 -27.41
CA LEU A 498 -3.70 -1.43 -26.81
C LEU A 498 -2.27 -1.84 -26.43
N VAL A 499 -1.28 -1.10 -26.91
CA VAL A 499 0.15 -1.36 -26.66
C VAL A 499 0.88 -0.07 -26.33
N GLU A 500 1.99 -0.18 -25.60
CA GLU A 500 2.87 0.94 -25.32
C GLU A 500 3.94 1.12 -26.40
N ARG A 501 4.33 2.38 -26.64
CA ARG A 501 5.41 2.74 -27.58
C ARG A 501 6.11 4.01 -27.10
N LYS A 502 7.44 4.08 -27.17
CA LYS A 502 8.17 5.31 -26.84
C LYS A 502 7.78 6.41 -27.82
N LEU A 503 7.66 7.65 -27.34
CA LEU A 503 7.28 8.80 -28.17
C LEU A 503 8.21 8.98 -29.38
N CYS A 504 9.52 8.81 -29.21
CA CYS A 504 10.47 8.87 -30.33
C CYS A 504 10.16 7.84 -31.43
N ASP A 505 9.75 6.63 -31.06
CA ASP A 505 9.40 5.56 -32.00
C ASP A 505 8.06 5.85 -32.68
N VAL A 506 7.08 6.37 -31.94
CA VAL A 506 5.78 6.80 -32.48
C VAL A 506 5.99 7.87 -33.55
N LEU A 507 6.84 8.86 -33.26
CA LEU A 507 7.19 9.94 -34.20
C LEU A 507 7.92 9.39 -35.43
N GLN A 508 8.90 8.50 -35.24
CA GLN A 508 9.67 7.91 -36.34
C GLN A 508 8.79 7.05 -37.28
N ARG A 509 7.82 6.32 -36.72
CA ARG A 509 6.91 5.43 -37.47
C ARG A 509 5.68 6.16 -38.00
N GLY A 510 5.50 7.41 -37.62
CA GLY A 510 4.31 8.21 -37.92
C GLY A 510 3.03 7.59 -37.39
N GLU A 511 3.08 6.95 -36.22
CA GLU A 511 1.94 6.30 -35.57
C GLU A 511 1.04 7.33 -34.84
N MET A 512 -0.22 6.96 -34.61
CA MET A 512 -1.19 7.78 -33.87
C MET A 512 -1.26 7.34 -32.41
N ILE A 513 -1.43 8.31 -31.53
CA ILE A 513 -1.59 8.12 -30.08
C ILE A 513 -3.05 8.10 -29.65
N CYS A 514 -3.36 7.42 -28.56
CA CYS A 514 -4.69 7.37 -27.98
C CYS A 514 -4.99 8.61 -27.13
N ALA A 515 -6.22 9.10 -27.23
CA ALA A 515 -6.78 10.18 -26.43
C ALA A 515 -8.16 9.79 -25.90
N VAL A 516 -8.47 10.22 -24.68
CA VAL A 516 -9.74 9.89 -24.00
C VAL A 516 -10.82 10.87 -24.42
N ASP A 517 -11.95 10.42 -24.96
CA ASP A 517 -13.00 11.31 -25.45
C ASP A 517 -14.28 11.33 -24.63
N ARG A 518 -14.30 10.57 -23.54
CA ARG A 518 -15.37 10.56 -22.55
C ARG A 518 -14.80 10.47 -21.14
N LEU A 519 -15.35 11.26 -20.21
CA LEU A 519 -15.01 11.15 -18.79
C LEU A 519 -15.97 10.20 -18.07
N PRO A 520 -15.51 9.47 -17.03
CA PRO A 520 -16.36 8.62 -16.22
C PRO A 520 -17.30 9.45 -15.35
N GLU A 521 -18.44 8.86 -15.02
CA GLU A 521 -19.38 9.47 -14.09
C GLU A 521 -18.84 9.43 -12.66
N LEU A 522 -19.13 10.49 -11.89
CA LEU A 522 -18.90 10.49 -10.46
C LEU A 522 -20.08 9.83 -9.72
N LYS A 523 -19.80 9.29 -8.52
CA LYS A 523 -20.84 8.70 -7.65
C LYS A 523 -21.93 9.72 -7.29
N THR A 524 -21.57 11.00 -7.13
CA THR A 524 -22.50 12.09 -6.85
C THR A 524 -22.98 12.71 -8.16
N ARG A 525 -24.30 12.81 -8.34
CA ARG A 525 -24.93 13.49 -9.47
C ARG A 525 -25.79 14.64 -8.97
N LEU A 526 -25.53 15.84 -9.48
CA LEU A 526 -26.29 17.05 -9.20
C LEU A 526 -27.19 17.37 -10.39
N HIS A 527 -28.50 17.40 -10.15
CA HIS A 527 -29.50 17.86 -11.12
C HIS A 527 -29.90 19.29 -10.74
N GLN A 528 -29.38 20.29 -11.47
CA GLN A 528 -29.56 21.72 -11.16
C GLN A 528 -29.67 22.58 -12.43
N PRO A 529 -30.61 22.32 -13.36
CA PRO A 529 -30.66 22.96 -14.67
C PRO A 529 -30.74 24.49 -14.61
N SER A 530 -31.60 25.08 -13.77
CA SER A 530 -31.71 26.55 -13.66
C SER A 530 -30.40 27.20 -13.20
N LEU A 531 -29.72 26.61 -12.20
CA LEU A 531 -28.43 27.10 -11.74
C LEU A 531 -27.34 26.92 -12.80
N SER A 532 -27.37 25.80 -13.52
CA SER A 532 -26.44 25.50 -14.62
C SER A 532 -26.56 26.50 -15.76
N TYR A 533 -27.77 26.79 -16.22
CA TYR A 533 -28.02 27.79 -17.26
C TYR A 533 -27.53 29.16 -16.82
N LEU A 534 -27.94 29.56 -15.62
CA LEU A 534 -27.62 30.85 -15.04
C LEU A 534 -26.11 31.02 -14.87
N ALA A 535 -25.41 30.02 -14.33
CA ALA A 535 -23.97 30.06 -14.17
C ALA A 535 -23.24 30.19 -15.51
N GLY A 536 -23.66 29.43 -16.53
CA GLY A 536 -23.09 29.53 -17.88
C GLY A 536 -23.20 30.94 -18.46
N ALA A 537 -24.40 31.55 -18.36
CA ALA A 537 -24.65 32.90 -18.85
C ALA A 537 -23.93 33.99 -18.02
N MET A 538 -23.85 33.81 -16.70
CA MET A 538 -23.20 34.76 -15.80
C MET A 538 -21.68 34.74 -15.93
N PHE A 539 -21.07 33.58 -16.20
CA PHE A 539 -19.62 33.50 -16.41
C PHE A 539 -19.18 33.97 -17.81
N SER A 540 -20.08 34.00 -18.80
CA SER A 540 -19.77 34.56 -20.12
C SER A 540 -20.01 36.09 -20.18
N ASP A 541 -21.19 36.56 -19.76
CA ASP A 541 -21.64 37.95 -19.99
C ASP A 541 -21.89 38.72 -18.69
N GLY A 542 -21.52 38.15 -17.55
CA GLY A 542 -21.71 38.73 -16.23
C GLY A 542 -20.41 39.03 -15.49
N TYR A 543 -20.56 39.74 -14.37
CA TYR A 543 -19.50 39.93 -13.37
C TYR A 543 -20.13 40.13 -12.00
N TYR A 544 -19.34 39.90 -10.95
CA TYR A 544 -19.77 40.12 -9.58
C TYR A 544 -18.63 40.65 -8.72
N ASN A 545 -19.00 41.34 -7.64
CA ASN A 545 -18.09 41.79 -6.60
C ASN A 545 -18.81 41.85 -5.26
N PHE A 546 -18.08 41.68 -4.16
CA PHE A 546 -18.64 41.79 -2.82
C PHE A 546 -17.56 42.12 -1.80
N ASP A 547 -18.00 42.70 -0.68
CA ASP A 547 -17.18 42.99 0.50
C ASP A 547 -17.87 42.40 1.75
N ALA A 548 -17.40 42.79 2.94
CA ALA A 548 -17.97 42.31 4.21
C ALA A 548 -19.49 42.59 4.34
N ARG A 549 -20.00 43.69 3.77
CA ARG A 549 -21.35 44.22 3.98
C ARG A 549 -22.22 44.25 2.71
N HIS A 550 -21.63 44.39 1.52
CA HIS A 550 -22.34 44.54 0.27
C HIS A 550 -21.90 43.51 -0.76
N GLY A 551 -22.76 43.22 -1.74
CA GLY A 551 -22.35 42.52 -2.93
C GLY A 551 -23.27 42.85 -4.09
N ARG A 552 -22.74 42.62 -5.29
CA ARG A 552 -23.40 42.97 -6.54
C ARG A 552 -23.09 41.92 -7.58
N ALA A 553 -24.14 41.42 -8.21
CA ALA A 553 -24.07 40.59 -9.40
C ALA A 553 -24.68 41.35 -10.57
N VAL A 554 -24.01 41.34 -11.72
CA VAL A 554 -24.41 42.05 -12.91
C VAL A 554 -24.35 41.13 -14.11
N PHE A 555 -25.44 41.06 -14.85
CA PHE A 555 -25.51 40.46 -16.17
C PHE A 555 -25.58 41.58 -17.22
N THR A 556 -24.73 41.57 -18.23
CA THR A 556 -24.68 42.66 -19.23
C THR A 556 -25.07 42.14 -20.59
N GLN A 557 -26.11 42.69 -21.21
CA GLN A 557 -26.52 42.24 -22.54
C GLN A 557 -27.16 43.33 -23.42
N LYS A 558 -26.99 43.22 -24.74
CA LYS A 558 -27.68 44.06 -25.73
C LYS A 558 -29.13 43.63 -25.90
N ARG A 559 -30.04 44.59 -25.97
CA ARG A 559 -31.47 44.36 -26.24
C ARG A 559 -31.74 44.27 -27.75
N THR A 560 -31.33 43.16 -28.34
CA THR A 560 -31.64 42.84 -29.74
C THR A 560 -32.71 41.74 -29.81
N PRO A 561 -33.54 41.68 -30.87
CA PRO A 561 -34.60 40.68 -30.96
C PRO A 561 -34.11 39.23 -30.84
N ASP A 562 -32.92 38.92 -31.33
CA ASP A 562 -32.28 37.61 -31.24
C ASP A 562 -31.82 37.25 -29.81
N ARG A 563 -31.66 38.24 -28.92
CA ARG A 563 -31.22 38.04 -27.53
C ARG A 563 -32.36 38.15 -26.51
N ALA A 564 -33.58 38.43 -26.93
CA ALA A 564 -34.72 38.62 -26.03
C ALA A 564 -35.00 37.35 -25.18
N GLU A 565 -35.15 36.19 -25.83
CA GLU A 565 -35.40 34.90 -25.15
C GLU A 565 -34.26 34.52 -24.19
N PHE A 566 -33.02 34.85 -24.54
CA PHE A 566 -31.86 34.65 -23.67
C PHE A 566 -31.93 35.52 -22.40
N ILE A 567 -32.21 36.82 -22.56
CA ILE A 567 -32.34 37.74 -21.43
C ILE A 567 -33.45 37.29 -20.48
N ASP A 568 -34.61 36.92 -21.01
CA ASP A 568 -35.75 36.45 -20.22
C ASP A 568 -35.40 35.15 -19.49
N SER A 569 -34.78 34.19 -20.18
CA SER A 569 -34.36 32.92 -19.57
C SER A 569 -33.33 33.12 -18.43
N VAL A 570 -32.43 34.10 -18.54
CA VAL A 570 -31.48 34.45 -17.47
C VAL A 570 -32.20 35.07 -16.28
N LYS A 571 -33.19 35.94 -16.52
CA LYS A 571 -34.02 36.54 -15.46
C LYS A 571 -34.82 35.47 -14.71
N ASP A 572 -35.49 34.58 -15.44
CA ASP A 572 -36.27 33.49 -14.89
C ASP A 572 -35.38 32.53 -14.08
N SER A 573 -34.24 32.12 -14.64
CA SER A 573 -33.29 31.26 -13.93
C SER A 573 -32.71 31.93 -12.68
N PHE A 574 -32.50 33.25 -12.71
CA PHE A 574 -32.04 34.00 -11.54
C PHE A 574 -33.11 34.03 -10.44
N GLU A 575 -34.37 34.26 -10.81
CA GLU A 575 -35.49 34.23 -9.88
C GLU A 575 -35.74 32.82 -9.31
N ASP A 576 -35.65 31.78 -10.12
CA ASP A 576 -35.75 30.38 -9.68
C ASP A 576 -34.70 30.01 -8.63
N VAL A 577 -33.46 30.49 -8.83
CA VAL A 577 -32.34 30.15 -7.95
C VAL A 577 -32.37 30.93 -6.64
N PHE A 578 -32.72 32.22 -6.68
CA PHE A 578 -32.61 33.11 -5.51
C PHE A 578 -33.96 33.54 -4.90
N GLY A 579 -35.08 33.23 -5.55
CA GLY A 579 -36.42 33.64 -5.13
C GLY A 579 -36.74 35.12 -5.36
N TYR A 580 -35.89 35.83 -6.12
CA TYR A 580 -36.10 37.23 -6.51
C TYR A 580 -35.26 37.58 -7.75
N GLY A 581 -35.74 38.52 -8.56
CA GLY A 581 -35.06 38.96 -9.78
C GLY A 581 -34.00 40.07 -9.61
N PHE A 582 -33.48 40.55 -10.74
CA PHE A 582 -32.60 41.72 -10.78
C PHE A 582 -33.32 42.98 -10.30
N THR A 583 -32.65 43.77 -9.47
CA THR A 583 -33.23 44.92 -8.76
C THR A 583 -33.27 46.22 -9.56
N SER A 584 -32.42 46.37 -10.58
CA SER A 584 -32.34 47.57 -11.39
C SER A 584 -31.70 47.30 -12.75
N GLU A 585 -32.05 48.10 -13.75
CA GLU A 585 -31.46 48.04 -15.09
C GLU A 585 -30.74 49.37 -15.39
N ARG A 586 -29.55 49.30 -16.00
CA ARG A 586 -28.77 50.49 -16.37
C ARG A 586 -28.27 50.38 -17.81
N GLU A 587 -28.62 51.35 -18.65
CA GLU A 587 -28.04 51.44 -19.99
C GLU A 587 -26.59 51.95 -19.95
N LYS A 588 -25.73 51.27 -20.71
CA LYS A 588 -24.36 51.65 -21.02
C LYS A 588 -24.26 51.96 -22.50
N PHE A 589 -23.63 53.08 -22.82
CA PHE A 589 -23.27 53.45 -24.17
C PHE A 589 -21.76 53.29 -24.33
N SER A 590 -21.35 52.61 -25.39
CA SER A 590 -19.95 52.40 -25.77
C SER A 590 -19.74 52.95 -27.18
N ASN A 591 -18.69 53.75 -27.36
CA ASN A 591 -18.31 54.26 -28.68
C ASN A 591 -17.17 53.40 -29.23
N GLY A 592 -17.35 52.80 -30.40
CA GLY A 592 -16.31 52.07 -31.12
C GLY A 592 -16.05 52.71 -32.48
N ILE A 593 -14.80 52.69 -32.95
CA ILE A 593 -14.45 53.17 -34.30
C ILE A 593 -14.31 51.93 -35.19
N LEU A 594 -15.10 51.84 -36.26
CA LEU A 594 -14.95 50.79 -37.26
C LEU A 594 -13.61 50.96 -37.99
N SER A 595 -12.69 50.02 -37.76
CA SER A 595 -11.29 50.12 -38.25
C SER A 595 -11.13 50.17 -39.77
N ARG A 596 -12.20 49.95 -40.55
CA ARG A 596 -12.21 50.01 -42.02
C ARG A 596 -12.93 51.23 -42.60
N SER A 597 -13.89 51.84 -41.89
CA SER A 597 -14.66 52.99 -42.38
C SER A 597 -14.41 54.29 -41.61
N GLY A 598 -13.77 54.23 -40.43
CA GLY A 598 -13.55 55.41 -39.58
C GLY A 598 -14.83 55.92 -38.88
N GLU A 599 -15.98 55.26 -39.10
CA GLU A 599 -17.25 55.63 -38.49
C GLU A 599 -17.26 55.29 -37.00
N VAL A 600 -17.75 56.25 -36.20
CA VAL A 600 -18.04 56.05 -34.78
C VAL A 600 -19.37 55.31 -34.69
N VAL A 601 -19.30 54.04 -34.30
CA VAL A 601 -20.47 53.22 -33.97
C VAL A 601 -20.72 53.35 -32.48
N VAL A 602 -21.87 53.92 -32.14
CA VAL A 602 -22.37 53.93 -30.76
C VAL A 602 -23.14 52.63 -30.53
N GLY A 603 -22.58 51.73 -29.73
CA GLY A 603 -23.27 50.54 -29.24
C GLY A 603 -23.91 50.81 -27.88
N SER A 604 -25.10 50.29 -27.63
CA SER A 604 -25.71 50.26 -26.30
C SER A 604 -25.82 48.83 -25.77
N ALA A 605 -25.67 48.68 -24.45
CA ALA A 605 -25.90 47.44 -23.71
C ALA A 605 -26.61 47.77 -22.39
N THR A 606 -27.34 46.80 -21.83
CA THR A 606 -28.05 46.95 -20.56
C THR A 606 -27.40 46.09 -19.49
N ASP A 607 -27.04 46.69 -18.36
CA ASP A 607 -26.68 45.99 -17.14
C ASP A 607 -27.96 45.64 -16.37
N PHE A 608 -28.21 44.36 -16.12
CA PHE A 608 -29.20 43.86 -15.18
C PHE A 608 -28.50 43.60 -13.85
N VAL A 609 -28.87 44.35 -12.81
CA VAL A 609 -28.09 44.45 -11.56
C VAL A 609 -28.88 43.96 -10.37
N CYS A 610 -28.28 43.06 -9.59
CA CYS A 610 -28.74 42.68 -8.25
C CYS A 610 -27.71 43.15 -7.21
N ASN A 611 -28.10 44.06 -6.31
CA ASN A 611 -27.21 44.59 -5.26
C ASN A 611 -27.30 43.80 -3.94
N ARG A 612 -27.48 42.48 -4.04
CA ARG A 612 -27.46 41.58 -2.88
C ARG A 612 -26.17 40.78 -2.84
N LYS A 613 -25.72 40.52 -1.61
CA LYS A 613 -24.46 39.80 -1.36
C LYS A 613 -24.52 38.32 -1.73
N GLU A 614 -25.65 37.67 -1.47
CA GLU A 614 -25.84 36.24 -1.66
C GLU A 614 -25.54 35.75 -3.10
N PRO A 615 -26.10 36.36 -4.18
CA PRO A 615 -25.77 35.96 -5.55
C PRO A 615 -24.29 36.12 -5.88
N ALA A 616 -23.67 37.24 -5.48
CA ALA A 616 -22.25 37.48 -5.71
C ALA A 616 -21.36 36.45 -5.00
N GLN A 617 -21.70 36.06 -3.76
CA GLN A 617 -21.01 35.00 -3.03
C GLN A 617 -21.21 33.63 -3.69
N LYS A 618 -22.43 33.34 -4.16
CA LYS A 618 -22.75 32.06 -4.82
C LYS A 618 -21.95 31.89 -6.12
N PHE A 619 -21.89 32.92 -6.97
CA PHE A 619 -21.10 32.84 -8.21
C PHE A 619 -19.60 32.78 -7.92
N ALA A 620 -19.10 33.52 -6.93
CA ALA A 620 -17.70 33.43 -6.51
C ALA A 620 -17.31 32.02 -6.02
N GLN A 621 -18.19 31.40 -5.22
CA GLN A 621 -18.01 30.02 -4.79
C GLN A 621 -18.00 29.07 -5.99
N LEU A 622 -19.00 29.18 -6.88
CA LEU A 622 -19.11 28.34 -8.07
C LEU A 622 -17.90 28.51 -9.01
N GLU A 623 -17.40 29.73 -9.20
CA GLU A 623 -16.20 29.97 -10.03
C GLU A 623 -14.95 29.36 -9.39
N SER A 624 -14.82 29.42 -8.05
CA SER A 624 -13.69 28.81 -7.34
C SER A 624 -13.66 27.28 -7.42
N GLU A 625 -14.83 26.65 -7.55
CA GLU A 625 -15.01 25.20 -7.58
C GLU A 625 -15.52 24.69 -8.94
N LEU A 626 -15.44 25.51 -10.00
CA LEU A 626 -16.16 25.30 -11.26
C LEU A 626 -15.91 23.93 -11.87
N SER A 627 -14.65 23.53 -11.96
CA SER A 627 -14.25 22.23 -12.50
C SER A 627 -14.86 21.05 -11.72
N ASN A 628 -14.87 21.12 -10.38
CA ASN A 628 -15.44 20.08 -9.52
C ASN A 628 -16.98 20.06 -9.59
N TRP A 629 -17.60 21.24 -9.57
CA TRP A 629 -19.05 21.37 -9.69
C TRP A 629 -19.54 20.81 -11.03
N VAL A 630 -18.92 21.20 -12.15
CA VAL A 630 -19.28 20.68 -13.49
C VAL A 630 -19.04 19.18 -13.60
N LEU A 631 -17.96 18.63 -13.03
CA LEU A 631 -17.72 17.19 -12.96
C LEU A 631 -18.87 16.42 -12.27
N SER A 632 -19.58 17.06 -11.35
CA SER A 632 -20.66 16.48 -10.56
C SER A 632 -22.04 16.63 -11.18
N LEU A 633 -22.18 17.42 -12.26
CA LEU A 633 -23.46 17.64 -12.94
C LEU A 633 -23.92 16.39 -13.72
N ASP A 634 -25.22 16.19 -13.78
CA ASP A 634 -25.83 15.24 -14.70
C ASP A 634 -25.90 15.76 -16.14
N GLU A 635 -26.29 14.90 -17.08
CA GLU A 635 -26.27 15.20 -18.50
C GLU A 635 -27.14 16.41 -18.89
N ASP A 636 -28.34 16.52 -18.32
CA ASP A 636 -29.26 17.65 -18.56
C ASP A 636 -28.67 18.97 -18.06
N SER A 637 -28.13 18.97 -16.84
CA SER A 637 -27.48 20.15 -16.25
C SER A 637 -26.21 20.54 -17.02
N LEU A 638 -25.47 19.57 -17.57
CA LEU A 638 -24.29 19.82 -18.42
C LEU A 638 -24.67 20.48 -19.75
N LEU A 639 -25.69 19.96 -20.44
CA LEU A 639 -26.21 20.55 -21.68
C LEU A 639 -26.71 21.96 -21.43
N THR A 640 -27.41 22.16 -20.32
CA THR A 640 -27.97 23.45 -19.91
C THR A 640 -26.88 24.46 -19.52
N PHE A 641 -25.81 24.03 -18.84
CA PHE A 641 -24.63 24.85 -18.58
C PHE A 641 -23.96 25.32 -19.88
N LEU A 642 -23.70 24.40 -20.81
CA LEU A 642 -23.11 24.74 -22.11
C LEU A 642 -24.03 25.65 -22.93
N ALA A 643 -25.35 25.45 -22.86
CA ALA A 643 -26.32 26.33 -23.51
C ALA A 643 -26.26 27.76 -22.97
N GLY A 644 -26.17 27.94 -21.65
CA GLY A 644 -26.02 29.28 -21.04
C GLY A 644 -24.75 29.99 -21.53
N VAL A 645 -23.61 29.28 -21.56
CA VAL A 645 -22.36 29.83 -22.11
C VAL A 645 -22.48 30.16 -23.60
N LEU A 646 -23.09 29.26 -24.37
CA LEU A 646 -23.30 29.42 -25.81
C LEU A 646 -24.24 30.61 -26.12
N ASP A 647 -25.28 30.81 -25.31
CA ASP A 647 -26.20 31.93 -25.46
C ASP A 647 -25.57 33.27 -25.09
N GLY A 648 -24.55 33.27 -24.24
CA GLY A 648 -23.76 34.45 -23.98
C GLY A 648 -22.84 34.85 -25.15
N ASP A 649 -21.74 34.08 -25.26
CA ASP A 649 -20.59 34.37 -26.13
C ASP A 649 -20.40 33.38 -27.29
N GLY A 650 -21.39 32.51 -27.52
CA GLY A 650 -21.38 31.54 -28.60
C GLY A 650 -21.68 32.11 -30.00
N SER A 651 -21.33 31.35 -31.02
CA SER A 651 -21.82 31.54 -32.40
C SER A 651 -21.87 30.23 -33.16
N ILE A 652 -22.64 30.20 -34.25
CA ILE A 652 -22.71 29.06 -35.17
C ILE A 652 -22.14 29.46 -36.53
N SER A 653 -21.38 28.57 -37.16
CA SER A 653 -20.83 28.80 -38.49
C SER A 653 -21.92 28.93 -39.56
N ALA A 654 -21.61 29.61 -40.66
CA ALA A 654 -22.54 29.82 -41.77
C ALA A 654 -23.04 28.49 -42.41
N ASP A 655 -22.23 27.43 -42.35
CA ASP A 655 -22.58 26.08 -42.81
C ASP A 655 -23.31 25.22 -41.75
N ARG A 656 -23.56 25.78 -40.56
CA ARG A 656 -24.29 25.18 -39.41
C ARG A 656 -23.73 23.85 -38.89
N ASN A 657 -22.44 23.58 -39.11
CA ASN A 657 -21.78 22.34 -38.70
C ASN A 657 -20.72 22.51 -37.61
N ARG A 658 -20.63 23.71 -37.03
CA ARG A 658 -19.66 24.05 -35.99
C ARG A 658 -20.22 25.14 -35.09
N LEU A 659 -20.19 24.89 -33.78
CA LEU A 659 -20.38 25.90 -32.76
C LEU A 659 -19.01 26.43 -32.32
N HIS A 660 -18.98 27.72 -32.02
CA HIS A 660 -17.84 28.44 -31.49
C HIS A 660 -18.23 29.06 -30.16
N ILE A 661 -17.43 28.84 -29.13
CA ILE A 661 -17.53 29.56 -27.86
C ILE A 661 -16.23 30.33 -27.66
N TYR A 662 -16.35 31.61 -27.34
CA TYR A 662 -15.22 32.47 -27.04
C TYR A 662 -15.15 32.70 -25.53
N ALA A 663 -14.01 32.41 -24.91
CA ALA A 663 -13.83 32.56 -23.47
C ALA A 663 -12.44 33.12 -23.15
N GLY A 664 -12.40 34.21 -22.38
CA GLY A 664 -11.16 34.84 -21.91
C GLY A 664 -10.67 34.32 -20.56
N ASP A 665 -11.57 33.75 -19.76
CA ASP A 665 -11.27 33.18 -18.44
C ASP A 665 -10.91 31.69 -18.55
N GLU A 666 -9.77 31.31 -17.96
CA GLU A 666 -9.26 29.94 -18.06
C GLU A 666 -10.10 28.94 -17.24
N LYS A 667 -10.70 29.35 -16.12
CA LYS A 667 -11.57 28.45 -15.33
C LYS A 667 -12.84 28.12 -16.09
N LEU A 668 -13.44 29.09 -16.76
CA LEU A 668 -14.57 28.87 -17.64
C LEU A 668 -14.21 27.92 -18.78
N VAL A 669 -13.03 28.09 -19.41
CA VAL A 669 -12.53 27.16 -20.43
C VAL A 669 -12.43 25.74 -19.88
N GLN A 670 -11.85 25.56 -18.69
CA GLN A 670 -11.78 24.25 -18.02
C GLN A 670 -13.16 23.65 -17.77
N GLY A 671 -14.11 24.44 -17.27
CA GLY A 671 -15.50 24.01 -17.08
C GLY A 671 -16.17 23.57 -18.38
N ILE A 672 -16.02 24.33 -19.46
CA ILE A 672 -16.56 23.98 -20.79
C ILE A 672 -15.93 22.68 -21.30
N VAL A 673 -14.62 22.50 -21.17
CA VAL A 673 -13.93 21.28 -21.61
C VAL A 673 -14.41 20.06 -20.83
N ILE A 674 -14.50 20.16 -19.50
CA ILE A 674 -15.01 19.08 -18.65
C ILE A 674 -16.44 18.72 -19.05
N ALA A 675 -17.32 19.72 -19.24
CA ALA A 675 -18.69 19.50 -19.65
C ALA A 675 -18.77 18.78 -21.01
N CYS A 676 -17.96 19.22 -21.99
CA CYS A 676 -17.86 18.57 -23.29
C CYS A 676 -17.44 17.09 -23.13
N LEU A 677 -16.35 16.82 -22.42
CA LEU A 677 -15.84 15.45 -22.28
C LEU A 677 -16.79 14.55 -21.47
N ARG A 678 -17.51 15.07 -20.48
CA ARG A 678 -18.60 14.33 -19.80
C ARG A 678 -19.74 13.95 -20.74
N LEU A 679 -20.04 14.81 -21.71
CA LEU A 679 -21.03 14.54 -22.76
C LEU A 679 -20.49 13.68 -23.92
N GLY A 680 -19.22 13.25 -23.86
CA GLY A 680 -18.55 12.51 -24.93
C GLY A 680 -18.22 13.36 -26.16
N ILE A 681 -18.05 14.68 -25.96
CA ILE A 681 -17.69 15.67 -26.98
C ILE A 681 -16.21 16.00 -26.83
N MET A 682 -15.42 15.87 -27.89
CA MET A 682 -14.04 16.37 -27.93
C MET A 682 -13.99 17.78 -28.54
N PRO A 683 -13.84 18.84 -27.73
CA PRO A 683 -13.75 20.20 -28.26
C PRO A 683 -12.39 20.47 -28.90
N GLN A 684 -12.35 21.36 -29.89
CA GLN A 684 -11.10 21.82 -30.51
C GLN A 684 -10.79 23.25 -30.07
N LEU A 685 -9.68 23.44 -29.36
CA LEU A 685 -9.30 24.73 -28.81
C LEU A 685 -8.21 25.41 -29.65
N SER A 686 -8.29 26.74 -29.72
CA SER A 686 -7.28 27.60 -30.32
C SER A 686 -7.33 28.96 -29.63
N ILE A 687 -6.19 29.60 -29.46
CA ILE A 687 -6.11 30.96 -28.92
C ILE A 687 -6.17 31.96 -30.09
N GLN A 688 -7.07 32.94 -29.97
CA GLN A 688 -7.22 34.07 -30.90
C GLN A 688 -6.98 35.39 -30.15
N ARG A 689 -6.18 36.30 -30.73
CA ARG A 689 -5.97 37.69 -30.26
C ARG A 689 -5.77 37.81 -28.73
N GLY A 690 -4.56 37.58 -28.22
CA GLY A 690 -4.27 37.65 -26.78
C GLY A 690 -4.56 36.32 -26.09
N SER A 691 -5.33 36.34 -24.98
CA SER A 691 -5.64 35.18 -24.13
C SER A 691 -7.05 34.59 -24.34
N CYS A 692 -7.76 34.95 -25.41
CA CYS A 692 -9.10 34.45 -25.67
C CYS A 692 -9.08 33.09 -26.39
N TYR A 693 -9.72 32.10 -25.79
CA TYR A 693 -9.89 30.77 -26.36
C TYR A 693 -11.12 30.73 -27.27
N ASN A 694 -10.93 30.23 -28.49
CA ASN A 694 -12.00 29.77 -29.37
C ASN A 694 -12.14 28.25 -29.23
N ILE A 695 -13.21 27.84 -28.58
CA ILE A 695 -13.59 26.45 -28.33
C ILE A 695 -14.58 26.04 -29.42
N GLN A 696 -14.19 25.10 -30.26
CA GLN A 696 -14.99 24.65 -31.39
C GLN A 696 -15.62 23.30 -31.09
N ILE A 697 -16.95 23.24 -31.18
CA ILE A 697 -17.73 22.02 -30.96
C ILE A 697 -18.34 21.60 -32.29
N VAL A 698 -18.20 20.31 -32.60
CA VAL A 698 -18.70 19.70 -33.85
C VAL A 698 -19.44 18.38 -33.62
N GLU A 699 -19.60 17.99 -32.36
CA GLU A 699 -20.22 16.75 -31.90
C GLU A 699 -21.47 17.14 -31.09
N ARG A 700 -22.54 16.33 -31.12
CA ARG A 700 -23.81 16.58 -30.41
C ARG A 700 -24.43 17.99 -30.61
N LEU A 701 -24.25 18.57 -31.81
CA LEU A 701 -24.72 19.93 -32.12
C LEU A 701 -26.23 20.13 -31.98
N ARG A 702 -27.03 19.12 -32.37
CA ARG A 702 -28.50 19.20 -32.30
C ARG A 702 -28.96 19.42 -30.86
N GLU A 703 -28.44 18.62 -29.95
CA GLU A 703 -28.79 18.64 -28.54
C GLU A 703 -28.37 19.97 -27.89
N LEU A 704 -27.16 20.48 -28.20
CA LEU A 704 -26.71 21.79 -27.71
C LEU A 704 -27.56 22.95 -28.25
N ILE A 705 -28.00 22.90 -29.51
CA ILE A 705 -28.86 23.91 -30.11
C ILE A 705 -30.28 23.85 -29.56
N GLU A 706 -30.80 22.67 -29.26
CA GLU A 706 -32.12 22.48 -28.64
C GLU A 706 -32.21 23.11 -27.25
N HIS A 707 -31.11 23.06 -26.48
CA HIS A 707 -31.05 23.68 -25.14
C HIS A 707 -30.79 25.20 -25.20
N SER A 708 -30.26 25.70 -26.32
CA SER A 708 -29.93 27.11 -26.54
C SER A 708 -31.19 27.98 -26.72
N LYS A 709 -31.20 29.13 -26.04
CA LYS A 709 -32.25 30.15 -26.10
C LYS A 709 -31.96 31.25 -27.12
N ARG A 710 -30.70 31.40 -27.56
CA ARG A 710 -30.30 32.38 -28.59
C ARG A 710 -29.96 31.74 -29.92
N ILE A 711 -29.13 30.70 -29.93
CA ILE A 711 -28.66 30.08 -31.17
C ILE A 711 -29.71 29.11 -31.66
N LYS A 712 -30.43 29.47 -32.72
CA LYS A 712 -31.48 28.65 -33.33
C LYS A 712 -31.07 28.14 -34.72
N GLY A 713 -31.51 26.93 -35.07
CA GLY A 713 -31.40 26.38 -36.43
C GLY A 713 -31.11 24.88 -36.48
N GLU A 714 -31.36 24.23 -37.61
CA GLU A 714 -31.00 22.82 -37.78
C GLU A 714 -29.49 22.67 -38.05
N ALA A 715 -28.81 21.86 -37.22
CA ALA A 715 -27.43 21.45 -37.48
C ALA A 715 -27.38 20.55 -38.71
N GLY A 716 -26.50 20.88 -39.66
CA GLY A 716 -26.31 20.09 -40.88
C GLY A 716 -25.75 18.69 -40.58
N GLU A 717 -26.01 17.73 -41.48
CA GLU A 717 -25.33 16.43 -41.42
C GLU A 717 -23.85 16.59 -41.79
N LYS A 718 -22.97 16.56 -40.78
CA LYS A 718 -21.54 16.58 -41.02
C LYS A 718 -21.10 15.31 -41.76
N LYS A 719 -20.52 15.46 -42.96
CA LYS A 719 -20.03 14.35 -43.80
C LYS A 719 -18.73 13.69 -43.32
N LEU A 720 -18.05 14.25 -42.30
CA LEU A 720 -16.74 13.79 -41.82
C LEU A 720 -16.65 13.70 -40.29
N GLY A 721 -15.84 12.73 -39.85
CA GLY A 721 -16.01 11.98 -38.63
C GLY A 721 -15.79 12.68 -37.29
N VAL A 722 -16.49 12.15 -36.30
CA VAL A 722 -16.64 12.68 -34.94
C VAL A 722 -15.55 12.00 -34.09
N LYS A 723 -15.59 10.67 -34.04
CA LYS A 723 -14.59 9.83 -33.37
C LYS A 723 -13.76 9.04 -34.39
N LEU A 724 -12.44 9.27 -34.39
CA LEU A 724 -11.54 8.80 -35.44
C LEU A 724 -10.49 7.78 -34.93
N PHE A 725 -10.16 6.80 -35.77
CA PHE A 725 -9.15 5.77 -35.51
C PHE A 725 -8.19 5.58 -36.70
N SER A 726 -6.93 5.22 -36.46
CA SER A 726 -6.00 4.90 -37.54
C SER A 726 -6.38 3.59 -38.22
N ALA A 727 -6.61 3.66 -39.54
CA ALA A 727 -6.87 2.45 -40.33
C ALA A 727 -5.67 1.50 -40.30
N LYS A 728 -4.44 2.04 -40.37
CA LYS A 728 -3.22 1.25 -40.36
C LYS A 728 -3.08 0.48 -39.04
N GLN A 729 -3.28 1.14 -37.92
CA GLN A 729 -3.12 0.53 -36.61
C GLN A 729 -4.25 -0.43 -36.23
N LEU A 730 -5.44 -0.29 -36.82
CA LEU A 730 -6.55 -1.19 -36.55
C LEU A 730 -6.69 -2.37 -37.52
N PHE A 731 -6.29 -2.22 -38.78
CA PHE A 731 -6.71 -3.15 -39.84
C PHE A 731 -5.56 -3.72 -40.68
N SER A 732 -4.28 -3.47 -40.35
CA SER A 732 -3.17 -3.93 -41.22
C SER A 732 -3.11 -5.44 -41.39
N ASP A 733 -3.43 -6.20 -40.34
CA ASP A 733 -3.40 -7.66 -40.31
C ASP A 733 -4.59 -8.32 -41.03
N ILE A 734 -5.72 -7.61 -41.13
CA ILE A 734 -6.98 -8.12 -41.71
C ILE A 734 -7.43 -7.30 -42.92
N VAL A 735 -6.53 -6.51 -43.51
CA VAL A 735 -6.90 -5.48 -44.49
C VAL A 735 -7.65 -6.05 -45.69
N ASP A 736 -7.35 -7.29 -46.07
CA ASP A 736 -8.01 -7.99 -47.18
C ASP A 736 -9.46 -8.39 -46.85
N GLU A 737 -9.72 -8.81 -45.62
CA GLU A 737 -11.04 -9.24 -45.14
C GLU A 737 -11.99 -8.05 -44.99
N VAL A 738 -11.47 -6.91 -44.51
CA VAL A 738 -12.29 -5.72 -44.22
C VAL A 738 -12.31 -4.70 -45.36
N ASN A 739 -11.81 -5.05 -46.55
CA ASN A 739 -11.61 -4.11 -47.66
C ASN A 739 -12.90 -3.72 -48.40
N TYR A 740 -13.84 -3.09 -47.71
CA TYR A 740 -15.11 -2.65 -48.27
C TYR A 740 -14.95 -1.86 -49.58
N LYS A 741 -15.45 -2.42 -50.69
CA LYS A 741 -15.38 -1.83 -52.04
C LYS A 741 -13.98 -1.36 -52.46
N GLY A 742 -12.92 -1.99 -51.96
CA GLY A 742 -11.53 -1.60 -52.25
C GLY A 742 -11.04 -0.35 -51.51
N ARG A 743 -11.79 0.17 -50.53
CA ARG A 743 -11.55 1.51 -49.96
C ARG A 743 -10.70 1.51 -48.69
N ILE A 744 -10.50 0.39 -48.01
CA ILE A 744 -9.74 0.36 -46.74
C ILE A 744 -8.24 0.22 -46.99
N LYS A 745 -7.82 -0.56 -47.99
CA LYS A 745 -6.39 -0.70 -48.38
C LYS A 745 -5.68 0.66 -48.56
N PRO A 746 -6.24 1.65 -49.29
CA PRO A 746 -5.63 2.98 -49.38
C PRO A 746 -5.49 3.72 -48.06
N TYR A 747 -6.45 3.54 -47.13
CA TYR A 747 -6.41 4.17 -45.80
C TYR A 747 -5.31 3.57 -44.93
N VAL A 748 -5.16 2.24 -44.94
CA VAL A 748 -4.07 1.52 -44.26
C VAL A 748 -2.71 1.97 -44.83
N LYS A 749 -2.55 1.94 -46.16
CA LYS A 749 -1.29 2.30 -46.83
C LYS A 749 -0.84 3.73 -46.54
N ARG A 750 -1.78 4.67 -46.39
CA ARG A 750 -1.51 6.10 -46.16
C ARG A 750 -1.61 6.53 -44.69
N ASN A 751 -1.81 5.58 -43.77
CA ASN A 751 -2.07 5.84 -42.35
C ASN A 751 -3.13 6.95 -42.11
N LEU A 752 -4.28 6.78 -42.77
CA LEU A 752 -5.41 7.71 -42.65
C LEU A 752 -6.33 7.33 -41.49
N LEU A 753 -7.03 8.34 -40.98
CA LEU A 753 -8.01 8.18 -39.92
C LEU A 753 -9.38 7.79 -40.52
N LEU A 754 -10.04 6.80 -39.92
CA LEU A 754 -11.38 6.33 -40.22
C LEU A 754 -12.34 6.77 -39.12
N ASP A 755 -13.54 7.18 -39.53
CA ASP A 755 -14.62 7.50 -38.61
C ASP A 755 -15.29 6.24 -38.07
N SER A 756 -15.52 6.21 -36.76
CA SER A 756 -16.24 5.16 -36.03
C SER A 756 -17.52 4.71 -36.74
N ARG A 757 -18.40 5.64 -37.14
CA ARG A 757 -19.66 5.29 -37.84
C ARG A 757 -19.41 4.64 -39.20
N LYS A 758 -18.32 4.99 -39.88
CA LYS A 758 -17.92 4.31 -41.12
C LYS A 758 -17.40 2.90 -40.86
N ILE A 759 -16.73 2.67 -39.73
CA ILE A 759 -16.31 1.34 -39.28
C ILE A 759 -17.56 0.50 -38.99
N GLU A 760 -18.48 1.01 -38.16
CA GLU A 760 -19.74 0.34 -37.81
C GLU A 760 -20.58 -0.01 -39.04
N ARG A 761 -20.77 0.95 -39.96
CA ARG A 761 -21.67 0.75 -41.11
C ARG A 761 -21.10 -0.13 -42.21
N ASN A 762 -19.79 -0.06 -42.46
CA ASN A 762 -19.19 -0.64 -43.67
C ASN A 762 -18.12 -1.71 -43.41
N ILE A 763 -17.52 -1.75 -42.22
CA ILE A 763 -16.47 -2.72 -41.85
C ILE A 763 -17.04 -3.81 -40.95
N LEU A 764 -17.77 -3.43 -39.89
CA LEU A 764 -18.37 -4.37 -38.94
C LEU A 764 -19.19 -5.49 -39.60
N PRO A 765 -20.02 -5.22 -40.63
CA PRO A 765 -20.80 -6.26 -41.31
C PRO A 765 -19.97 -7.26 -42.11
N LEU A 766 -18.68 -6.97 -42.35
CA LEU A 766 -17.74 -7.85 -43.05
C LEU A 766 -16.95 -8.75 -42.07
N THR A 767 -17.20 -8.64 -40.76
CA THR A 767 -16.48 -9.37 -39.72
C THR A 767 -17.42 -10.22 -38.88
N ASP A 768 -16.94 -11.36 -38.37
CA ASP A 768 -17.70 -12.29 -37.54
C ASP A 768 -16.94 -12.70 -36.25
N GLY A 769 -17.64 -13.43 -35.38
CA GLY A 769 -17.08 -14.11 -34.21
C GLY A 769 -16.25 -13.22 -33.26
N SER A 770 -14.98 -13.57 -33.08
CA SER A 770 -14.06 -12.87 -32.19
C SER A 770 -13.63 -11.51 -32.76
N LEU A 771 -13.39 -11.44 -34.07
CA LEU A 771 -12.89 -10.23 -34.71
C LEU A 771 -13.91 -9.09 -34.65
N ARG A 772 -15.19 -9.41 -34.86
CA ARG A 772 -16.27 -8.44 -34.73
C ARG A 772 -16.30 -7.81 -33.34
N ARG A 773 -16.21 -8.63 -32.28
CA ARG A 773 -16.20 -8.18 -30.89
C ARG A 773 -15.00 -7.29 -30.57
N GLU A 774 -13.83 -7.59 -31.14
CA GLU A 774 -12.64 -6.72 -30.98
C GLU A 774 -12.85 -5.33 -31.58
N ILE A 775 -13.44 -5.25 -32.78
CA ILE A 775 -13.71 -3.98 -33.45
C ILE A 775 -14.81 -3.21 -32.72
N GLU A 776 -15.89 -3.88 -32.31
CA GLU A 776 -16.97 -3.30 -31.50
C GLU A 776 -16.39 -2.68 -30.22
N ARG A 777 -15.55 -3.42 -29.48
CA ARG A 777 -14.89 -2.93 -28.27
C ARG A 777 -14.07 -1.66 -28.51
N VAL A 778 -13.29 -1.59 -29.60
CA VAL A 778 -12.50 -0.40 -29.94
C VAL A 778 -13.40 0.77 -30.29
N VAL A 779 -14.44 0.56 -31.09
CA VAL A 779 -15.35 1.61 -31.53
C VAL A 779 -16.16 2.16 -30.35
N GLU A 780 -16.65 1.29 -29.47
CA GLU A 780 -17.45 1.62 -28.29
C GLU A 780 -16.63 2.13 -27.10
N SER A 781 -15.30 2.06 -27.15
CA SER A 781 -14.38 2.53 -26.10
C SER A 781 -14.56 4.01 -25.73
N ASP A 782 -13.85 4.51 -24.73
CA ASP A 782 -13.72 5.97 -24.49
C ASP A 782 -12.47 6.55 -25.17
N LEU A 783 -11.94 5.87 -26.19
CA LEU A 783 -10.69 6.22 -26.86
C LEU A 783 -10.91 6.64 -28.31
N ARG A 784 -10.11 7.62 -28.74
CA ARG A 784 -9.90 7.98 -30.15
C ARG A 784 -8.40 8.13 -30.43
N MET A 785 -8.03 8.30 -31.70
CA MET A 785 -6.62 8.43 -32.09
C MET A 785 -6.31 9.79 -32.71
N LEU A 786 -5.16 10.36 -32.35
CA LEU A 786 -4.68 11.66 -32.79
C LEU A 786 -3.27 11.56 -33.41
N ARG A 787 -2.98 12.47 -34.35
CA ARG A 787 -1.61 12.63 -34.88
C ARG A 787 -0.76 13.33 -33.84
N VAL A 788 0.48 12.87 -33.73
CA VAL A 788 1.54 13.53 -32.97
C VAL A 788 2.68 13.86 -33.92
N GLU A 789 3.17 15.09 -33.85
CA GLU A 789 4.27 15.59 -34.67
C GLU A 789 5.32 16.27 -33.79
N MET A 790 6.58 16.16 -34.18
CA MET A 790 7.66 16.81 -33.46
C MET A 790 7.57 18.33 -33.65
N GLY A 791 7.66 19.07 -32.54
CA GLY A 791 7.60 20.53 -32.51
C GLY A 791 8.99 21.15 -32.35
N GLU A 792 9.53 21.09 -31.14
CA GLU A 792 10.84 21.65 -30.78
C GLU A 792 11.48 20.84 -29.63
N GLU A 793 12.80 20.89 -29.53
CA GLU A 793 13.56 20.35 -28.41
C GLU A 793 13.81 21.46 -27.39
N LEU A 794 13.41 21.24 -26.14
CA LEU A 794 13.43 22.26 -25.08
C LEU A 794 14.62 22.11 -24.12
N GLY A 795 15.55 21.18 -24.41
CA GLY A 795 16.69 20.89 -23.53
C GLY A 795 16.28 20.21 -22.22
N GLU A 796 17.20 20.17 -21.26
CA GLU A 796 16.98 19.57 -19.95
C GLU A 796 16.14 20.48 -19.03
N ASN A 797 15.06 19.96 -18.48
CA ASN A 797 14.18 20.65 -17.54
C ASN A 797 13.80 19.75 -16.37
N GLU A 798 13.26 20.33 -15.29
CA GLU A 798 12.58 19.55 -14.25
C GLU A 798 11.31 18.93 -14.84
N VAL A 799 11.19 17.62 -14.68
CA VAL A 799 10.11 16.81 -15.21
C VAL A 799 9.51 15.92 -14.12
N TYR A 800 8.22 15.68 -14.23
CA TYR A 800 7.37 15.08 -13.22
C TYR A 800 6.63 13.86 -13.77
N ASN A 801 6.40 12.86 -12.93
CA ASN A 801 5.59 11.69 -13.27
C ASN A 801 4.77 11.25 -12.06
N ILE A 802 3.70 10.49 -12.29
CA ILE A 802 2.88 9.88 -11.24
C ILE A 802 2.75 8.38 -11.47
N GLU A 803 2.63 7.63 -10.37
CA GLU A 803 2.21 6.23 -10.41
C GLU A 803 0.74 6.11 -10.06
N VAL A 804 0.03 5.27 -10.81
CA VAL A 804 -1.41 5.04 -10.68
C VAL A 804 -1.64 3.55 -10.45
N GLU A 805 -2.52 3.25 -9.51
CA GLU A 805 -2.88 1.88 -9.08
C GLU A 805 -3.48 1.05 -10.23
N ASP A 806 -3.21 -0.27 -10.20
CA ASP A 806 -3.70 -1.33 -11.10
C ASP A 806 -3.33 -1.21 -12.59
N ASN A 807 -3.73 -0.11 -13.24
CA ASN A 807 -3.68 0.03 -14.69
C ASN A 807 -2.31 0.49 -15.20
N HIS A 808 -1.52 1.09 -14.31
CA HIS A 808 -0.23 1.70 -14.63
C HIS A 808 -0.29 2.70 -15.80
N ASN A 809 -1.46 3.28 -16.09
CA ASN A 809 -1.69 4.28 -17.12
C ASN A 809 -2.55 5.44 -16.57
N TYR A 810 -2.41 6.62 -17.18
CA TYR A 810 -3.16 7.81 -16.79
C TYR A 810 -3.28 8.81 -17.95
N VAL A 811 -4.08 9.85 -17.76
CA VAL A 811 -4.36 10.86 -18.78
C VAL A 811 -3.69 12.19 -18.45
N VAL A 812 -2.90 12.69 -19.40
CA VAL A 812 -2.28 14.02 -19.38
C VAL A 812 -2.93 14.92 -20.41
N PHE A 813 -3.15 16.17 -20.05
CA PHE A 813 -3.76 17.17 -20.90
C PHE A 813 -2.70 18.07 -21.55
N THR A 814 -2.87 18.32 -22.85
CA THR A 814 -2.08 19.31 -23.58
C THR A 814 -2.36 20.74 -23.11
N LYS A 815 -1.58 21.72 -23.60
CA LYS A 815 -1.85 23.16 -23.36
C LYS A 815 -3.19 23.65 -23.88
N MET A 816 -3.84 22.87 -24.75
CA MET A 816 -5.20 23.13 -25.27
C MET A 816 -6.20 22.08 -24.75
N TYR A 817 -5.94 21.51 -23.57
CA TYR A 817 -6.82 20.59 -22.86
C TYR A 817 -7.24 19.34 -23.64
N THR A 818 -6.37 18.83 -24.52
CA THR A 818 -6.58 17.52 -25.18
C THR A 818 -6.09 16.39 -24.27
N PRO A 819 -6.95 15.44 -23.86
CA PRO A 819 -6.63 14.34 -22.93
C PRO A 819 -5.88 13.18 -23.63
N VAL A 820 -4.57 13.13 -23.48
CA VAL A 820 -3.68 12.11 -24.05
C VAL A 820 -3.47 10.97 -23.05
N LEU A 821 -3.61 9.72 -23.51
CA LEU A 821 -3.43 8.53 -22.69
C LEU A 821 -1.96 8.05 -22.70
N VAL A 822 -1.37 7.89 -21.51
CA VAL A 822 0.06 7.61 -21.33
C VAL A 822 0.29 6.50 -20.29
N ARG A 823 1.50 5.89 -20.26
CA ARG A 823 1.81 4.72 -19.41
C ARG A 823 3.05 4.91 -18.53
N ASN A 824 3.05 4.26 -17.35
CA ASN A 824 4.12 4.30 -16.34
C ASN A 824 5.27 3.30 -16.64
N CYS A 825 6.40 3.45 -15.93
CA CYS A 825 7.56 2.57 -16.09
C CYS A 825 7.43 1.25 -15.28
N HIS A 826 7.41 0.11 -15.97
CA HIS A 826 7.20 -1.23 -15.41
C HIS A 826 8.31 -1.73 -14.45
N ALA A 827 9.59 -1.46 -14.74
CA ALA A 827 10.74 -1.95 -13.96
C ALA A 827 10.69 -1.52 -12.49
N ALA A 828 10.27 -0.28 -12.24
CA ALA A 828 10.26 0.31 -10.90
C ALA A 828 9.20 -0.29 -9.97
N ILE A 829 8.07 -0.71 -10.54
CA ILE A 829 6.91 -1.20 -9.80
C ILE A 829 7.17 -2.64 -9.34
N VAL A 830 7.45 -3.53 -10.29
CA VAL A 830 7.69 -4.95 -10.00
C VAL A 830 8.94 -5.15 -9.13
N SER A 831 10.01 -4.36 -9.33
CA SER A 831 11.21 -4.48 -8.48
C SER A 831 10.97 -4.11 -7.02
N ARG A 832 10.03 -3.20 -6.73
CA ARG A 832 9.62 -2.86 -5.36
C ARG A 832 8.74 -3.93 -4.75
N GLU A 833 7.77 -4.45 -5.50
CA GLU A 833 6.93 -5.57 -5.06
C GLU A 833 7.76 -6.82 -4.73
N LEU A 834 8.84 -7.04 -5.47
CA LEU A 834 9.77 -8.14 -5.26
C LEU A 834 10.87 -7.84 -4.23
N GLY A 835 11.00 -6.60 -3.75
CA GLY A 835 12.08 -6.18 -2.84
C GLY A 835 13.49 -6.28 -3.43
N VAL A 836 13.62 -6.22 -4.76
CA VAL A 836 14.90 -6.37 -5.48
C VAL A 836 15.47 -4.97 -5.78
N PRO A 837 16.74 -4.67 -5.44
CA PRO A 837 17.38 -3.41 -5.79
C PRO A 837 17.34 -3.13 -7.29
N CYS A 838 16.92 -1.93 -7.69
CA CYS A 838 16.74 -1.61 -9.10
C CYS A 838 17.24 -0.20 -9.42
N ILE A 839 18.12 -0.10 -10.43
CA ILE A 839 18.52 1.17 -11.04
C ILE A 839 18.01 1.18 -12.48
N VAL A 840 17.27 2.22 -12.82
CA VAL A 840 16.68 2.40 -14.15
C VAL A 840 17.24 3.64 -14.82
N GLY A 841 17.24 3.68 -16.15
CA GLY A 841 17.69 4.85 -16.88
C GLY A 841 19.21 5.05 -16.83
N THR A 842 19.98 3.96 -16.84
CA THR A 842 21.45 4.00 -16.89
C THR A 842 22.01 4.48 -18.23
N LYS A 843 21.13 4.72 -19.22
CA LYS A 843 21.38 5.13 -20.60
C LYS A 843 22.08 4.08 -21.46
N ASN A 844 23.17 3.48 -20.99
CA ASN A 844 24.03 2.61 -21.80
C ASN A 844 24.58 1.37 -21.05
N ALA A 845 23.89 0.87 -20.02
CA ALA A 845 24.31 -0.34 -19.30
C ALA A 845 24.50 -1.59 -20.18
N THR A 846 23.67 -1.83 -21.19
CA THR A 846 23.83 -2.99 -22.10
C THR A 846 25.02 -2.86 -23.05
N GLU A 847 25.55 -1.64 -23.23
CA GLU A 847 26.72 -1.36 -24.06
C GLU A 847 28.01 -1.38 -23.22
N VAL A 848 27.93 -0.90 -21.98
CA VAL A 848 29.05 -0.78 -21.05
C VAL A 848 29.36 -2.09 -20.34
N LEU A 849 28.34 -2.88 -19.98
CA LEU A 849 28.48 -4.13 -19.23
C LEU A 849 28.43 -5.34 -20.16
N LYS A 850 29.12 -6.42 -19.79
CA LYS A 850 29.15 -7.70 -20.52
C LYS A 850 28.68 -8.86 -19.63
N ASP A 851 28.17 -9.92 -20.26
CA ASP A 851 27.83 -11.17 -19.57
C ASP A 851 29.01 -11.65 -18.72
N GLY A 852 28.77 -11.87 -17.42
CA GLY A 852 29.75 -12.36 -16.46
C GLY A 852 30.51 -11.27 -15.70
N ASP A 853 30.38 -10.00 -16.07
CA ASP A 853 31.02 -8.87 -15.36
C ASP A 853 30.55 -8.85 -13.91
N LEU A 854 31.49 -8.84 -12.97
CA LEU A 854 31.15 -8.67 -11.55
C LEU A 854 30.97 -7.19 -11.27
N ILE A 855 29.81 -6.79 -10.75
CA ILE A 855 29.51 -5.40 -10.43
C ILE A 855 28.81 -5.27 -9.08
N THR A 856 28.82 -4.05 -8.54
CA THR A 856 28.07 -3.69 -7.33
C THR A 856 27.05 -2.62 -7.67
N VAL A 857 25.78 -2.89 -7.38
CA VAL A 857 24.65 -1.99 -7.63
C VAL A 857 24.23 -1.38 -6.31
N ASP A 858 24.41 -0.06 -6.17
CA ASP A 858 23.84 0.74 -5.09
C ASP A 858 22.62 1.50 -5.63
N ALA A 859 21.45 0.88 -5.47
CA ALA A 859 20.20 1.48 -5.90
C ALA A 859 19.70 2.58 -4.94
N LYS A 860 20.31 2.75 -3.76
CA LYS A 860 20.02 3.89 -2.87
C LYS A 860 20.66 5.18 -3.41
N MET A 861 21.88 5.08 -3.90
CA MET A 861 22.58 6.22 -4.51
C MET A 861 22.42 6.30 -6.04
N GLY A 862 21.86 5.27 -6.67
CA GLY A 862 21.70 5.19 -8.13
C GLY A 862 23.04 4.99 -8.87
N VAL A 863 23.99 4.28 -8.26
CA VAL A 863 25.35 4.10 -8.77
C VAL A 863 25.69 2.63 -8.98
N VAL A 864 26.39 2.34 -10.07
CA VAL A 864 26.97 1.02 -10.34
C VAL A 864 28.49 1.12 -10.34
N TYR A 865 29.13 0.26 -9.57
CA TYR A 865 30.58 0.19 -9.47
C TYR A 865 31.12 -1.06 -10.15
N LYS A 866 32.34 -0.94 -10.70
CA LYS A 866 33.07 -2.07 -11.29
C LYS A 866 33.61 -3.00 -10.22
N GLY A 867 33.42 -4.30 -10.42
CA GLY A 867 33.87 -5.32 -9.48
C GLY A 867 32.97 -5.39 -8.26
N LYS A 868 33.38 -6.25 -7.33
CA LYS A 868 32.84 -6.26 -5.98
C LYS A 868 33.48 -5.10 -5.23
N VAL A 869 32.70 -4.04 -5.03
CA VAL A 869 33.05 -2.94 -4.15
C VAL A 869 32.41 -3.27 -2.82
N ASP A 870 33.23 -3.38 -1.80
CA ASP A 870 32.74 -3.41 -0.43
C ASP A 870 32.29 -1.98 -0.09
N ILE A 871 31.09 -1.61 -0.56
CA ILE A 871 30.35 -0.48 0.00
C ILE A 871 30.13 -0.89 1.44
N ALA A 872 30.78 -0.22 2.38
CA ALA A 872 30.83 -0.64 3.77
C ALA A 872 29.42 -0.76 4.39
N VAL A 873 28.82 -1.94 4.24
CA VAL A 873 28.07 -2.57 5.31
C VAL A 873 29.16 -3.11 6.22
N ALA A 874 29.47 -2.36 7.28
CA ALA A 874 30.62 -2.60 8.15
C ALA A 874 30.80 -4.10 8.47
N LYS A 875 31.86 -4.72 7.93
CA LYS A 875 32.41 -5.96 8.46
C LYS A 875 33.20 -5.60 9.72
N LYS A 876 32.83 -6.22 10.84
CA LYS A 876 33.63 -6.23 12.07
C LYS A 876 35.03 -6.80 11.78
N PRO A 877 36.12 -6.14 12.20
CA PRO A 877 37.39 -6.82 12.39
C PRO A 877 37.27 -7.77 13.59
N GLU A 878 37.99 -8.89 13.51
CA GLU A 878 38.06 -9.92 14.56
C GLU A 878 38.49 -9.29 15.89
N ALA A 879 37.67 -9.51 16.92
CA ALA A 879 37.89 -8.99 18.25
C ALA A 879 39.07 -9.74 18.90
N GLY A 880 40.15 -9.00 19.15
CA GLY A 880 41.04 -9.30 20.26
C GLY A 880 40.26 -9.25 21.56
N GLU A 881 40.50 -10.25 22.40
CA GLU A 881 39.85 -10.52 23.68
C GLU A 881 39.74 -9.27 24.57
N ALA A 882 38.52 -8.77 24.77
CA ALA A 882 38.16 -7.97 25.94
C ALA A 882 36.66 -8.11 26.22
N ALA A 883 36.32 -8.47 27.44
CA ALA A 883 34.98 -8.86 27.88
C ALA A 883 33.95 -7.71 27.76
N VAL A 884 32.87 -7.96 27.02
CA VAL A 884 31.70 -7.07 26.92
C VAL A 884 30.61 -7.57 27.88
N ALA A 885 30.09 -6.68 28.71
CA ALA A 885 28.92 -6.94 29.56
C ALA A 885 27.64 -6.98 28.69
N VAL A 886 27.01 -8.15 28.60
CA VAL A 886 25.80 -8.44 27.81
C VAL A 886 24.53 -8.15 28.63
N SER A 887 23.54 -7.45 28.06
CA SER A 887 22.20 -7.35 28.67
C SER A 887 21.59 -8.74 28.80
N ALA A 888 21.15 -9.13 30.00
CA ALA A 888 20.78 -10.51 30.30
C ALA A 888 19.74 -11.11 29.32
N PRO A 889 19.98 -12.31 28.76
CA PRO A 889 19.02 -12.98 27.87
C PRO A 889 17.71 -13.29 28.61
N VAL A 890 16.57 -13.15 27.93
CA VAL A 890 15.25 -13.54 28.47
C VAL A 890 15.28 -15.04 28.73
N ILE A 891 15.31 -15.43 30.00
CA ILE A 891 15.36 -16.83 30.43
C ILE A 891 13.95 -17.43 30.34
N THR A 892 13.83 -18.57 29.67
CA THR A 892 12.60 -19.38 29.58
C THR A 892 12.85 -20.79 30.08
N GLY A 893 11.84 -21.42 30.70
CA GLY A 893 11.87 -22.83 31.08
C GLY A 893 11.63 -23.77 29.89
N THR A 894 10.72 -23.40 28.99
CA THR A 894 10.50 -24.04 27.69
C THR A 894 11.58 -23.55 26.71
N LYS A 895 12.27 -24.50 26.09
CA LYS A 895 13.37 -24.22 25.16
C LYS A 895 12.84 -23.77 23.80
N ILE A 896 13.54 -22.83 23.16
CA ILE A 896 13.24 -22.36 21.82
C ILE A 896 14.24 -22.96 20.85
N TYR A 897 13.75 -23.86 20.02
CA TYR A 897 14.50 -24.48 18.95
C TYR A 897 14.17 -23.86 17.60
N VAL A 898 14.98 -24.17 16.60
CA VAL A 898 14.75 -23.73 15.22
C VAL A 898 14.50 -24.91 14.27
N ASN A 899 13.65 -24.68 13.27
CA ASN A 899 13.49 -25.53 12.09
C ASN A 899 14.53 -25.11 11.04
N LEU A 900 15.43 -26.01 10.65
CA LEU A 900 16.53 -25.72 9.73
C LEU A 900 16.70 -26.83 8.69
N GLY A 901 17.00 -26.47 7.45
CA GLY A 901 17.31 -27.43 6.37
C GLY A 901 18.52 -27.03 5.51
N GLU A 902 18.95 -25.77 5.60
CA GLU A 902 20.02 -25.19 4.77
C GLU A 902 21.31 -25.04 5.60
N PRO A 903 22.37 -25.81 5.30
CA PRO A 903 23.63 -25.74 6.04
C PRO A 903 24.30 -24.35 6.02
N GLU A 904 24.08 -23.56 4.98
CA GLU A 904 24.69 -22.24 4.79
C GLU A 904 24.19 -21.21 5.82
N LEU A 905 22.99 -21.40 6.36
CA LEU A 905 22.40 -20.49 7.34
C LEU A 905 22.79 -20.83 8.79
N ALA A 906 23.45 -21.97 9.02
CA ALA A 906 23.65 -22.54 10.35
C ALA A 906 24.43 -21.63 11.31
N GLU A 907 25.56 -21.07 10.89
CA GLU A 907 26.40 -20.20 11.74
C GLU A 907 25.66 -18.92 12.15
N LYS A 908 24.96 -18.31 11.20
CA LYS A 908 24.17 -17.11 11.44
C LYS A 908 23.06 -17.36 12.46
N ILE A 909 22.34 -18.47 12.32
CA ILE A 909 21.22 -18.81 13.20
C ILE A 909 21.72 -19.27 14.56
N ALA A 910 22.83 -20.02 14.60
CA ALA A 910 23.47 -20.43 15.85
C ALA A 910 23.91 -19.22 16.69
N ALA A 911 24.27 -18.09 16.07
CA ALA A 911 24.59 -16.84 16.78
C ALA A 911 23.35 -16.13 17.36
N MET A 912 22.13 -16.56 17.03
CA MET A 912 20.89 -16.01 17.58
C MET A 912 20.56 -16.62 18.96
N ASN A 913 19.57 -16.05 19.64
CA ASN A 913 19.10 -16.50 20.95
C ASN A 913 18.26 -17.78 20.87
N VAL A 914 18.88 -18.87 20.42
CA VAL A 914 18.27 -20.18 20.14
C VAL A 914 18.95 -21.29 20.94
N ASP A 915 18.14 -22.22 21.46
CA ASP A 915 18.58 -23.27 22.38
C ASP A 915 19.04 -24.56 21.66
N GLY A 916 18.88 -24.63 20.34
CA GLY A 916 19.19 -25.81 19.52
C GLY A 916 18.36 -25.89 18.23
N VAL A 917 18.52 -26.98 17.49
CA VAL A 917 17.72 -27.29 16.29
C VAL A 917 16.75 -28.40 16.63
N GLY A 918 15.45 -28.11 16.59
CA GLY A 918 14.38 -29.03 16.99
C GLY A 918 13.86 -29.85 15.83
N LEU A 919 14.12 -29.39 14.62
CA LEU A 919 13.85 -30.09 13.38
C LEU A 919 14.92 -29.72 12.34
N LEU A 920 15.91 -30.60 12.17
CA LEU A 920 16.80 -30.58 11.02
C LEU A 920 16.21 -31.46 9.92
N ARG A 921 15.84 -30.83 8.81
CA ARG A 921 15.25 -31.45 7.62
C ARG A 921 16.32 -32.01 6.67
N ALA A 922 16.19 -33.28 6.28
CA ALA A 922 17.12 -33.96 5.39
C ALA A 922 16.93 -33.59 3.91
N GLU A 923 15.75 -33.09 3.55
CA GLU A 923 15.26 -33.01 2.18
C GLU A 923 16.13 -32.10 1.30
N PHE A 924 16.56 -30.94 1.80
CA PHE A 924 17.44 -30.03 1.06
C PHE A 924 18.84 -30.63 0.84
N MET A 925 19.38 -31.33 1.84
CA MET A 925 20.69 -31.99 1.71
C MET A 925 20.63 -33.11 0.68
N ILE A 926 19.56 -33.91 0.68
CA ILE A 926 19.37 -35.01 -0.27
C ILE A 926 19.07 -34.49 -1.68
N ALA A 927 18.23 -33.47 -1.81
CA ALA A 927 18.00 -32.80 -3.09
C ALA A 927 19.30 -32.20 -3.65
N GLY A 928 20.18 -31.67 -2.78
CA GLY A 928 21.51 -31.19 -3.15
C GLY A 928 22.47 -32.30 -3.59
N ILE A 929 22.34 -33.53 -3.07
CA ILE A 929 23.05 -34.71 -3.60
C ILE A 929 22.52 -35.07 -5.01
N GLY A 930 21.21 -34.91 -5.23
CA GLY A 930 20.57 -34.97 -6.55
C GLY A 930 20.33 -36.37 -7.12
N VAL A 931 20.76 -37.42 -6.43
CA VAL A 931 20.65 -38.82 -6.87
C VAL A 931 19.82 -39.64 -5.89
N HIS A 932 18.98 -40.54 -6.41
CA HIS A 932 18.21 -41.45 -5.57
C HIS A 932 19.14 -42.40 -4.76
N PRO A 933 18.93 -42.61 -3.44
CA PRO A 933 19.86 -43.38 -2.61
C PRO A 933 20.00 -44.84 -3.07
N ARG A 934 18.92 -45.48 -3.54
CA ARG A 934 18.98 -46.83 -4.13
C ARG A 934 19.88 -46.89 -5.36
N LYS A 935 19.88 -45.84 -6.19
CA LYS A 935 20.78 -45.74 -7.35
C LYS A 935 22.23 -45.58 -6.91
N ALA A 936 22.49 -44.80 -5.86
CA ALA A 936 23.84 -44.67 -5.33
C ALA A 936 24.40 -46.02 -4.83
N ILE A 937 23.55 -46.89 -4.25
CA ILE A 937 23.91 -48.26 -3.87
C ILE A 937 24.20 -49.12 -5.11
N GLU A 938 23.32 -49.12 -6.12
CA GLU A 938 23.57 -49.87 -7.36
C GLU A 938 24.83 -49.43 -8.11
N GLU A 939 25.20 -48.14 -8.01
CA GLU A 939 26.40 -47.59 -8.64
C GLU A 939 27.67 -47.71 -7.78
N HIS A 940 27.61 -48.35 -6.61
CA HIS A 940 28.71 -48.46 -5.64
C HIS A 940 29.28 -47.09 -5.19
N LYS A 941 28.39 -46.10 -5.03
CA LYS A 941 28.69 -44.72 -4.57
C LYS A 941 28.12 -44.42 -3.19
N GLU A 942 27.87 -45.44 -2.37
CA GLU A 942 27.32 -45.34 -1.02
C GLU A 942 28.15 -44.39 -0.15
N GLN A 943 29.48 -44.54 -0.19
CA GLN A 943 30.38 -43.73 0.63
C GLN A 943 30.36 -42.25 0.21
N GLU A 944 30.27 -41.95 -1.09
CA GLU A 944 30.14 -40.57 -1.56
C GLU A 944 28.82 -39.93 -1.09
N TYR A 945 27.73 -40.71 -1.12
CA TYR A 945 26.43 -40.27 -0.62
C TYR A 945 26.47 -39.99 0.89
N VAL A 946 27.03 -40.92 1.67
CA VAL A 946 27.24 -40.80 3.12
C VAL A 946 28.08 -39.57 3.43
N ASP A 947 29.15 -39.34 2.67
CA ASP A 947 30.08 -38.23 2.90
C ASP A 947 29.43 -36.87 2.65
N LYS A 948 28.67 -36.72 1.57
CA LYS A 948 27.93 -35.48 1.27
C LYS A 948 26.86 -35.19 2.31
N LEU A 949 26.10 -36.21 2.72
CA LEU A 949 25.07 -36.06 3.74
C LEU A 949 25.68 -35.71 5.10
N ALA A 950 26.77 -36.40 5.49
CA ALA A 950 27.50 -36.14 6.71
C ALA A 950 28.09 -34.73 6.75
N GLU A 951 28.58 -34.20 5.63
CA GLU A 951 29.14 -32.84 5.58
C GLU A 951 28.06 -31.77 5.82
N GLY A 952 26.87 -31.93 5.23
CA GLY A 952 25.73 -31.05 5.49
C GLY A 952 25.32 -31.07 6.96
N MET A 953 25.19 -32.26 7.55
CA MET A 953 24.90 -32.43 8.98
C MET A 953 26.01 -31.87 9.86
N ARG A 954 27.28 -32.10 9.53
CA ARG A 954 28.45 -31.65 10.29
C ARG A 954 28.47 -30.14 10.43
N ARG A 955 28.25 -29.40 9.33
CA ARG A 955 28.21 -27.93 9.34
C ARG A 955 27.20 -27.39 10.35
N ILE A 956 25.99 -27.95 10.34
CA ILE A 956 24.92 -27.55 11.26
C ILE A 956 25.27 -27.97 12.69
N CYS A 957 25.70 -29.20 12.91
CA CYS A 957 26.03 -29.69 14.24
C CYS A 957 27.20 -28.93 14.87
N ALA A 958 28.20 -28.53 14.08
CA ALA A 958 29.34 -27.74 14.51
C ALA A 958 28.92 -26.33 14.93
N ALA A 959 28.09 -25.66 14.13
CA ALA A 959 27.60 -24.32 14.45
C ALA A 959 26.81 -24.29 15.76
N PHE A 960 26.01 -25.32 16.02
CA PHE A 960 25.19 -25.40 17.23
C PHE A 960 25.91 -26.00 18.44
N TYR A 961 27.09 -26.61 18.29
CA TYR A 961 27.74 -27.34 19.37
C TYR A 961 27.97 -26.47 20.62
N PRO A 962 27.62 -26.92 21.85
CA PRO A 962 27.09 -28.25 22.22
C PRO A 962 25.54 -28.34 22.25
N ARG A 963 24.81 -27.34 21.76
CA ARG A 963 23.33 -27.33 21.72
C ARG A 963 22.80 -28.46 20.84
N PRO A 964 21.67 -29.09 21.21
CA PRO A 964 21.14 -30.26 20.50
C PRO A 964 20.72 -29.93 19.06
N VAL A 965 20.94 -30.88 18.17
CA VAL A 965 20.46 -30.87 16.78
C VAL A 965 19.70 -32.15 16.53
N VAL A 966 18.38 -32.05 16.40
CA VAL A 966 17.49 -33.19 16.15
C VAL A 966 17.32 -33.37 14.64
N TYR A 967 18.04 -34.33 14.07
CA TYR A 967 17.90 -34.71 12.67
C TYR A 967 16.69 -35.61 12.46
N ARG A 968 15.78 -35.19 11.59
CA ARG A 968 14.69 -36.04 11.13
C ARG A 968 15.20 -36.87 9.95
N ALA A 969 15.07 -38.19 10.07
CA ALA A 969 15.32 -39.08 8.94
C ALA A 969 14.43 -38.70 7.75
N THR A 970 14.83 -39.08 6.55
CA THR A 970 14.20 -38.57 5.32
C THR A 970 12.71 -38.91 5.26
N ASP A 971 11.89 -37.88 5.13
CA ASP A 971 10.43 -38.00 5.07
C ASP A 971 9.89 -37.69 3.67
N PHE A 972 10.70 -37.93 2.63
CA PHE A 972 10.24 -37.79 1.26
C PHE A 972 9.13 -38.79 0.95
N LYS A 973 8.13 -38.30 0.23
CA LYS A 973 7.08 -39.10 -0.41
C LYS A 973 7.64 -39.76 -1.67
N THR A 974 6.97 -40.81 -2.14
CA THR A 974 7.34 -41.52 -3.37
C THR A 974 7.46 -40.59 -4.58
N ASN A 975 6.56 -39.62 -4.74
CA ASN A 975 6.61 -38.64 -5.82
C ASN A 975 7.81 -37.68 -5.72
N GLU A 976 8.30 -37.36 -4.52
CA GLU A 976 9.47 -36.51 -4.32
C GLU A 976 10.76 -37.26 -4.63
N TYR A 977 10.89 -38.50 -4.15
CA TYR A 977 12.01 -39.38 -4.53
C TYR A 977 12.05 -39.64 -6.04
N ARG A 978 10.88 -39.76 -6.69
CA ARG A 978 10.77 -39.98 -8.14
C ARG A 978 11.45 -38.88 -8.96
N ASN A 979 11.43 -37.65 -8.45
CA ASN A 979 12.04 -36.47 -9.08
C ASN A 979 13.58 -36.42 -8.93
N LEU A 980 14.18 -37.27 -8.09
CA LEU A 980 15.64 -37.40 -8.03
C LEU A 980 16.15 -38.19 -9.23
N GLN A 981 17.43 -37.99 -9.58
CA GLN A 981 18.02 -38.69 -10.71
C GLN A 981 17.96 -40.22 -10.50
N GLY A 982 17.21 -40.92 -11.37
CA GLY A 982 16.98 -42.36 -11.31
C GLY A 982 15.88 -42.82 -10.36
N GLY A 983 15.13 -41.91 -9.75
CA GLY A 983 14.04 -42.23 -8.82
C GLY A 983 12.86 -42.96 -9.45
N GLU A 984 12.49 -42.61 -10.69
CA GLU A 984 11.40 -43.27 -11.46
C GLU A 984 11.51 -44.80 -11.51
N LYS A 985 12.73 -45.36 -11.46
CA LYS A 985 12.95 -46.81 -11.47
C LYS A 985 12.50 -47.50 -10.18
N TYR A 986 12.61 -46.82 -9.04
CA TYR A 986 12.41 -47.42 -7.71
C TYR A 986 11.12 -46.98 -7.04
N GLU A 987 10.54 -45.87 -7.48
CA GLU A 987 9.43 -45.21 -6.79
C GLU A 987 8.08 -45.45 -7.50
N PRO A 988 7.16 -46.26 -6.91
CA PRO A 988 5.86 -46.49 -7.50
C PRO A 988 5.02 -45.21 -7.53
N GLN A 989 4.04 -45.16 -8.43
CA GLN A 989 3.02 -44.12 -8.42
C GLN A 989 1.95 -44.46 -7.38
N GLU A 990 1.68 -43.52 -6.48
CA GLU A 990 0.67 -43.66 -5.43
C GLU A 990 -0.44 -42.62 -5.64
N GLU A 991 -1.69 -43.04 -5.44
CA GLU A 991 -2.87 -42.17 -5.50
C GLU A 991 -2.84 -41.11 -4.39
N ASN A 992 -2.37 -41.48 -3.19
CA ASN A 992 -2.30 -40.59 -2.04
C ASN A 992 -0.90 -40.60 -1.40
N PRO A 993 0.09 -39.89 -1.98
CA PRO A 993 1.46 -39.87 -1.48
C PRO A 993 1.59 -39.38 -0.02
N MET A 994 0.63 -38.59 0.48
CA MET A 994 0.59 -38.13 1.87
C MET A 994 0.48 -39.28 2.89
N MET A 995 -0.33 -40.30 2.59
CA MET A 995 -0.53 -41.50 3.43
C MET A 995 0.32 -42.69 2.99
N GLY A 996 1.05 -42.54 1.89
CA GLY A 996 1.73 -43.60 1.15
C GLY A 996 3.05 -44.07 1.76
N TYR A 997 3.88 -44.64 0.91
CA TYR A 997 5.13 -45.32 1.25
C TYR A 997 6.25 -44.33 1.61
N ARG A 998 6.30 -43.94 2.89
CA ARG A 998 7.26 -42.98 3.46
C ARG A 998 7.52 -43.21 4.94
N GLY A 999 8.54 -42.53 5.47
CA GLY A 999 8.91 -42.52 6.89
C GLY A 999 9.27 -43.91 7.41
N CYS A 1000 8.87 -44.20 8.65
CA CYS A 1000 9.25 -45.40 9.37
C CYS A 1000 9.08 -46.71 8.58
N SER A 1001 7.95 -46.89 7.89
CA SER A 1001 7.66 -48.11 7.12
C SER A 1001 8.60 -48.31 5.93
N ARG A 1002 9.13 -47.23 5.34
CA ARG A 1002 10.15 -47.31 4.28
C ARG A 1002 11.48 -47.80 4.84
N TYR A 1003 11.89 -47.32 6.02
CA TYR A 1003 13.17 -47.71 6.60
C TYR A 1003 13.23 -49.20 6.99
N THR A 1004 12.11 -49.77 7.44
CA THR A 1004 12.02 -51.20 7.75
C THR A 1004 11.97 -52.06 6.49
N SER A 1005 11.33 -51.55 5.43
CA SER A 1005 11.25 -52.23 4.12
C SER A 1005 12.55 -52.15 3.32
N GLU A 1006 13.31 -51.06 3.47
CA GLU A 1006 14.56 -50.78 2.74
C GLU A 1006 15.71 -50.45 3.71
N PRO A 1007 16.13 -51.42 4.53
CA PRO A 1007 17.09 -51.18 5.61
C PRO A 1007 18.47 -50.72 5.11
N ASP A 1008 18.87 -51.13 3.91
CA ASP A 1008 20.14 -50.73 3.29
C ASP A 1008 20.15 -49.28 2.79
N VAL A 1009 19.01 -48.74 2.36
CA VAL A 1009 18.85 -47.31 2.05
C VAL A 1009 18.91 -46.49 3.34
N PHE A 1010 18.18 -46.91 4.38
CA PHE A 1010 18.20 -46.23 5.68
C PHE A 1010 19.59 -46.27 6.34
N LYS A 1011 20.35 -47.35 6.12
CA LYS A 1011 21.73 -47.47 6.60
C LYS A 1011 22.63 -46.31 6.14
N LEU A 1012 22.41 -45.73 4.94
CA LEU A 1012 23.20 -44.58 4.47
C LEU A 1012 23.04 -43.35 5.38
N GLU A 1013 21.82 -43.06 5.83
CA GLU A 1013 21.57 -41.96 6.78
C GLU A 1013 22.19 -42.25 8.14
N VAL A 1014 22.08 -43.51 8.62
CA VAL A 1014 22.65 -43.94 9.89
C VAL A 1014 24.18 -43.86 9.88
N ASP A 1015 24.82 -44.27 8.78
CA ASP A 1015 26.26 -44.15 8.59
C ASP A 1015 26.71 -42.69 8.55
N ALA A 1016 25.94 -41.79 7.91
CA ALA A 1016 26.23 -40.36 7.93
C ALA A 1016 26.16 -39.77 9.35
N ILE A 1017 25.13 -40.15 10.12
CA ILE A 1017 24.99 -39.74 11.53
C ILE A 1017 26.16 -40.27 12.36
N LYS A 1018 26.53 -41.55 12.20
CA LYS A 1018 27.70 -42.13 12.87
C LYS A 1018 28.98 -41.39 12.50
N LYS A 1019 29.18 -41.08 11.21
CA LYS A 1019 30.34 -40.31 10.75
C LYS A 1019 30.44 -38.97 11.47
N VAL A 1020 29.34 -38.19 11.53
CA VAL A 1020 29.26 -36.91 12.26
C VAL A 1020 29.60 -37.06 13.74
N ARG A 1021 29.04 -38.08 14.39
CA ARG A 1021 29.20 -38.28 15.84
C ARG A 1021 30.54 -38.88 16.24
N GLU A 1022 31.07 -39.82 15.46
CA GLU A 1022 32.25 -40.62 15.81
C GLU A 1022 33.53 -40.03 15.23
N GLN A 1023 33.52 -39.61 13.97
CA GLN A 1023 34.72 -39.06 13.31
C GLN A 1023 34.90 -37.57 13.60
N TYR A 1024 33.81 -36.78 13.49
CA TYR A 1024 33.88 -35.34 13.75
C TYR A 1024 33.61 -34.96 15.22
N GLY A 1025 33.28 -35.93 16.08
CA GLY A 1025 33.09 -35.73 17.52
C GLY A 1025 31.83 -34.96 17.92
N LEU A 1026 30.92 -34.68 16.99
CA LEU A 1026 29.74 -33.84 17.23
C LEU A 1026 28.60 -34.66 17.86
N LYS A 1027 28.69 -34.89 19.18
CA LYS A 1027 27.72 -35.70 19.95
C LYS A 1027 26.35 -35.04 20.17
N ASN A 1028 26.17 -33.79 19.74
CA ASN A 1028 24.89 -33.07 19.83
C ASN A 1028 23.88 -33.46 18.73
N LEU A 1029 24.27 -34.26 17.74
CA LEU A 1029 23.38 -34.78 16.70
C LEU A 1029 22.53 -35.95 17.22
N TRP A 1030 21.22 -35.79 17.26
CA TRP A 1030 20.23 -36.80 17.64
C TRP A 1030 19.38 -37.21 16.44
N LEU A 1031 18.66 -38.33 16.56
CA LEU A 1031 17.83 -38.87 15.48
C LEU A 1031 16.35 -38.85 15.86
N MET A 1032 15.52 -38.40 14.93
CA MET A 1032 14.07 -38.45 14.98
C MET A 1032 13.50 -39.24 13.81
N ILE A 1033 12.60 -40.19 14.11
CA ILE A 1033 11.94 -41.03 13.11
C ILE A 1033 10.56 -40.44 12.78
N PRO A 1034 10.30 -40.04 11.52
CA PRO A 1034 8.99 -39.57 11.07
C PRO A 1034 8.04 -40.72 10.70
N VAL A 1035 6.75 -40.40 10.67
CA VAL A 1035 5.61 -41.23 10.25
C VAL A 1035 5.67 -42.64 10.84
N VAL A 1036 5.82 -42.70 12.17
CA VAL A 1036 5.75 -43.97 12.92
C VAL A 1036 4.27 -44.33 13.11
N ARG A 1037 3.82 -45.43 12.49
CA ARG A 1037 2.40 -45.82 12.50
C ARG A 1037 2.08 -46.76 13.64
N THR A 1038 3.01 -47.65 13.99
CA THR A 1038 2.79 -48.69 15.00
C THR A 1038 3.95 -48.81 16.00
N VAL A 1039 3.68 -49.43 17.15
CA VAL A 1039 4.69 -49.68 18.19
C VAL A 1039 5.73 -50.69 17.70
N GLU A 1040 5.29 -51.68 16.91
CA GLU A 1040 6.11 -52.72 16.31
C GLU A 1040 7.14 -52.12 15.33
N GLU A 1041 6.73 -51.15 14.51
CA GLU A 1041 7.64 -50.43 13.62
C GLU A 1041 8.77 -49.75 14.40
N LEU A 1042 8.46 -49.08 15.52
CA LEU A 1042 9.50 -48.46 16.35
C LEU A 1042 10.45 -49.51 16.96
N VAL A 1043 9.93 -50.66 17.41
CA VAL A 1043 10.75 -51.77 17.90
C VAL A 1043 11.69 -52.28 16.81
N GLU A 1044 11.21 -52.40 15.58
CA GLU A 1044 12.01 -52.80 14.43
C GLU A 1044 13.10 -51.77 14.08
N ILE A 1045 12.76 -50.48 14.04
CA ILE A 1045 13.76 -49.41 13.85
C ILE A 1045 14.85 -49.47 14.90
N LYS A 1046 14.51 -49.71 16.17
CA LYS A 1046 15.52 -49.85 17.23
C LYS A 1046 16.45 -51.03 16.98
N LYS A 1047 15.93 -52.17 16.50
CA LYS A 1047 16.76 -53.32 16.11
C LYS A 1047 17.69 -52.96 14.94
N LEU A 1048 17.18 -52.29 13.91
CA LEU A 1048 17.99 -51.85 12.76
C LEU A 1048 19.09 -50.88 13.18
N LEU A 1049 18.77 -49.88 14.01
CA LEU A 1049 19.75 -48.93 14.54
C LEU A 1049 20.85 -49.65 15.35
N GLU A 1050 20.49 -50.62 16.19
CA GLU A 1050 21.48 -51.45 16.90
C GLU A 1050 22.34 -52.29 15.95
N GLN A 1051 21.73 -52.90 14.92
CA GLN A 1051 22.46 -53.66 13.89
C GLN A 1051 23.44 -52.78 13.10
N PHE A 1052 23.07 -51.53 12.84
CA PHE A 1052 23.95 -50.55 12.18
C PHE A 1052 24.95 -49.89 13.13
N GLY A 1053 24.93 -50.26 14.42
CA GLY A 1053 25.88 -49.79 15.42
C GLY A 1053 25.58 -48.40 15.99
N LEU A 1054 24.33 -47.93 15.91
CA LEU A 1054 23.88 -46.68 16.51
C LEU A 1054 22.84 -46.97 17.60
N LYS A 1055 23.28 -47.01 18.87
CA LYS A 1055 22.41 -47.35 20.01
C LYS A 1055 22.05 -46.13 20.86
N ARG A 1056 20.79 -46.06 21.30
CA ARG A 1056 20.32 -45.10 22.31
C ARG A 1056 21.21 -45.17 23.55
N SER A 1057 21.72 -44.02 23.99
CA SER A 1057 22.65 -43.92 25.12
C SER A 1057 22.46 -42.60 25.86
N LYS A 1058 23.34 -42.30 26.83
CA LYS A 1058 23.33 -40.98 27.49
C LYS A 1058 23.61 -39.85 26.49
N ASP A 1059 24.47 -40.10 25.51
CA ASP A 1059 24.95 -39.09 24.55
C ASP A 1059 24.23 -39.15 23.19
N PHE A 1060 23.41 -40.17 22.93
CA PHE A 1060 22.60 -40.28 21.72
C PHE A 1060 21.12 -40.48 22.09
N LYS A 1061 20.30 -39.53 21.64
CA LYS A 1061 18.86 -39.52 21.89
C LYS A 1061 18.09 -39.99 20.66
N LEU A 1062 17.08 -40.81 20.90
CA LEU A 1062 16.15 -41.27 19.87
C LEU A 1062 14.79 -40.63 20.10
N TRP A 1063 14.32 -39.90 19.11
CA TRP A 1063 13.03 -39.22 19.09
C TRP A 1063 12.10 -39.84 18.04
N ILE A 1064 10.80 -39.60 18.20
CA ILE A 1064 9.80 -39.89 17.16
C ILE A 1064 8.98 -38.64 16.86
N MET A 1065 8.44 -38.56 15.65
CA MET A 1065 7.47 -37.54 15.33
C MET A 1065 6.05 -38.04 15.65
N VAL A 1066 5.30 -37.25 16.43
CA VAL A 1066 3.89 -37.50 16.74
C VAL A 1066 3.07 -36.75 15.70
N GLU A 1067 2.70 -37.47 14.66
CA GLU A 1067 2.04 -36.88 13.49
C GLU A 1067 0.94 -37.75 12.88
N VAL A 1068 0.69 -38.94 13.42
CA VAL A 1068 -0.43 -39.80 13.03
C VAL A 1068 -1.31 -40.16 14.23
N PRO A 1069 -2.62 -40.39 14.06
CA PRO A 1069 -3.53 -40.62 15.19
C PRO A 1069 -3.13 -41.77 16.12
N SER A 1070 -2.54 -42.85 15.61
CA SER A 1070 -2.08 -43.97 16.44
C SER A 1070 -1.05 -43.55 17.49
N THR A 1071 -0.15 -42.61 17.16
CA THR A 1071 0.84 -42.08 18.11
C THR A 1071 0.23 -41.26 19.24
N ILE A 1072 -0.98 -40.73 19.04
CA ILE A 1072 -1.75 -40.05 20.10
C ILE A 1072 -2.31 -41.09 21.07
N PHE A 1073 -3.03 -42.09 20.54
CA PHE A 1073 -3.74 -43.06 21.36
C PHE A 1073 -2.81 -44.04 22.08
N LEU A 1074 -1.67 -44.37 21.48
CA LEU A 1074 -0.67 -45.31 22.01
C LEU A 1074 0.56 -44.58 22.58
N ALA A 1075 0.41 -43.32 22.99
CA ALA A 1075 1.53 -42.50 23.45
C ALA A 1075 2.29 -43.12 24.63
N GLN A 1076 1.60 -43.88 25.50
CA GLN A 1076 2.21 -44.55 26.65
C GLN A 1076 3.08 -45.72 26.19
N GLU A 1077 2.56 -46.55 25.30
CA GLU A 1077 3.24 -47.70 24.73
C GLU A 1077 4.49 -47.27 23.95
N PHE A 1078 4.42 -46.17 23.20
CA PHE A 1078 5.60 -45.57 22.55
C PHE A 1078 6.64 -45.09 23.56
N CYS A 1079 6.22 -44.55 24.71
CA CYS A 1079 7.15 -44.20 25.80
C CYS A 1079 7.79 -45.45 26.40
N ASP A 1080 7.02 -46.52 26.61
CA ASP A 1080 7.47 -47.79 27.21
C ASP A 1080 8.49 -48.53 26.33
N VAL A 1081 8.39 -48.40 25.00
CA VAL A 1081 9.42 -48.88 24.07
C VAL A 1081 10.78 -48.20 24.33
N GLY A 1082 10.79 -47.00 24.91
CA GLY A 1082 11.98 -46.31 25.36
C GLY A 1082 12.56 -45.36 24.31
N ILE A 1083 11.86 -44.23 24.14
CA ILE A 1083 12.28 -43.01 23.43
C ILE A 1083 12.77 -41.94 24.42
N ASP A 1084 13.51 -40.94 23.93
CA ASP A 1084 13.99 -39.80 24.74
C ASP A 1084 13.15 -38.54 24.54
N GLY A 1085 12.53 -38.41 23.38
CA GLY A 1085 11.73 -37.25 23.04
C GLY A 1085 10.72 -37.49 21.93
N ILE A 1086 9.79 -36.57 21.81
CA ILE A 1086 8.85 -36.49 20.70
C ILE A 1086 8.86 -35.09 20.09
N SER A 1087 8.60 -35.00 18.79
CA SER A 1087 8.21 -33.74 18.16
C SER A 1087 6.83 -33.88 17.56
N ILE A 1088 5.91 -33.00 17.92
CA ILE A 1088 4.57 -32.96 17.34
C ILE A 1088 4.69 -32.36 15.93
N GLY A 1089 4.40 -33.16 14.90
CA GLY A 1089 4.24 -32.69 13.53
C GLY A 1089 2.82 -32.16 13.35
N SER A 1090 2.55 -30.94 13.82
CA SER A 1090 1.18 -30.42 13.95
C SER A 1090 0.45 -30.31 12.60
N ASN A 1091 1.19 -30.17 11.51
CA ASN A 1091 0.66 -30.22 10.14
C ASN A 1091 -0.02 -31.56 9.84
N ASP A 1092 0.76 -32.64 9.79
CA ASP A 1092 0.26 -33.97 9.43
C ASP A 1092 -0.70 -34.52 10.49
N LEU A 1093 -0.46 -34.20 11.78
CA LEU A 1093 -1.38 -34.53 12.84
C LEU A 1093 -2.78 -33.93 12.60
N THR A 1094 -2.84 -32.67 12.16
CA THR A 1094 -4.08 -31.98 11.83
C THR A 1094 -4.73 -32.59 10.59
N GLN A 1095 -3.94 -32.87 9.54
CA GLN A 1095 -4.46 -33.49 8.31
C GLN A 1095 -5.14 -34.83 8.61
N PHE A 1096 -4.51 -35.71 9.39
CA PHE A 1096 -5.07 -37.02 9.70
C PHE A 1096 -6.15 -37.00 10.78
N THR A 1097 -6.07 -36.09 11.75
CA THR A 1097 -7.12 -35.95 12.77
C THR A 1097 -8.42 -35.41 12.18
N LEU A 1098 -8.34 -34.47 11.23
CA LEU A 1098 -9.49 -33.84 10.61
C LEU A 1098 -9.89 -34.47 9.26
N ALA A 1099 -9.13 -35.45 8.77
CA ALA A 1099 -9.25 -36.03 7.43
C ALA A 1099 -9.28 -34.93 6.34
N CYS A 1100 -8.30 -34.03 6.39
CA CYS A 1100 -8.23 -32.84 5.55
C CYS A 1100 -6.86 -32.72 4.89
N ASP A 1101 -6.81 -32.88 3.57
CA ASP A 1101 -5.61 -32.56 2.79
C ASP A 1101 -5.52 -31.05 2.60
N ARG A 1102 -4.46 -30.43 3.13
CA ARG A 1102 -4.25 -28.99 3.01
C ARG A 1102 -3.82 -28.55 1.60
N ASP A 1103 -3.28 -29.46 0.81
CA ASP A 1103 -2.88 -29.21 -0.58
C ASP A 1103 -4.10 -29.32 -1.52
N ASN A 1104 -5.25 -29.78 -1.00
CA ASN A 1104 -6.53 -29.76 -1.71
C ASN A 1104 -7.23 -28.39 -1.50
N PRO A 1105 -7.40 -27.57 -2.56
CA PRO A 1105 -7.97 -26.22 -2.44
C PRO A 1105 -9.37 -26.17 -1.82
N THR A 1106 -10.15 -27.24 -1.97
CA THR A 1106 -11.53 -27.32 -1.46
C THR A 1106 -11.57 -27.56 0.05
N LEU A 1107 -10.58 -28.28 0.57
CA LEU A 1107 -10.50 -28.65 1.99
C LEU A 1107 -9.53 -27.78 2.78
N ALA A 1108 -8.61 -27.06 2.12
CA ALA A 1108 -7.63 -26.18 2.77
C ALA A 1108 -8.26 -25.20 3.78
N ALA A 1109 -9.47 -24.68 3.50
CA ALA A 1109 -10.19 -23.79 4.42
C ALA A 1109 -10.66 -24.46 5.73
N LYS A 1110 -10.72 -25.80 5.78
CA LYS A 1110 -11.08 -26.59 6.98
C LYS A 1110 -9.87 -27.02 7.80
N PHE A 1111 -8.65 -26.81 7.29
CA PHE A 1111 -7.42 -27.11 8.00
C PHE A 1111 -7.17 -26.03 9.07
N ASP A 1112 -7.25 -26.40 10.35
CA ASP A 1112 -6.88 -25.52 11.47
C ASP A 1112 -6.21 -26.32 12.59
N GLU A 1113 -4.93 -26.04 12.84
CA GLU A 1113 -4.13 -26.69 13.89
C GLU A 1113 -4.62 -26.33 15.32
N ARG A 1114 -5.44 -25.28 15.45
CA ARG A 1114 -6.09 -24.86 16.71
C ARG A 1114 -7.42 -25.56 16.95
N ASN A 1115 -7.86 -26.43 16.04
CA ASN A 1115 -9.08 -27.20 16.21
C ASN A 1115 -9.05 -27.95 17.55
N GLU A 1116 -10.19 -28.00 18.21
CA GLU A 1116 -10.30 -28.56 19.56
C GLU A 1116 -9.88 -30.04 19.61
N ALA A 1117 -10.16 -30.83 18.57
CA ALA A 1117 -9.73 -32.23 18.49
C ALA A 1117 -8.20 -32.35 18.48
N VAL A 1118 -7.53 -31.51 17.68
CA VAL A 1118 -6.06 -31.46 17.57
C VAL A 1118 -5.43 -30.99 18.89
N LEU A 1119 -5.96 -29.92 19.50
CA LEU A 1119 -5.46 -29.43 20.78
C LEU A 1119 -5.65 -30.45 21.92
N LYS A 1120 -6.77 -31.17 21.94
CA LYS A 1120 -7.00 -32.25 22.92
C LYS A 1120 -6.02 -33.40 22.72
N ALA A 1121 -5.74 -33.79 21.48
CA ALA A 1121 -4.74 -34.79 21.16
C ALA A 1121 -3.33 -34.37 21.60
N ILE A 1122 -2.91 -33.16 21.26
CA ILE A 1122 -1.62 -32.58 21.67
C ILE A 1122 -1.49 -32.54 23.19
N LYS A 1123 -2.53 -32.07 23.89
CA LYS A 1123 -2.57 -32.01 25.36
C LYS A 1123 -2.43 -33.40 25.98
N HIS A 1124 -3.09 -34.41 25.41
CA HIS A 1124 -3.00 -35.79 25.88
C HIS A 1124 -1.55 -36.31 25.76
N VAL A 1125 -0.95 -36.20 24.58
CA VAL A 1125 0.43 -36.66 24.32
C VAL A 1125 1.43 -35.97 25.24
N ILE A 1126 1.36 -34.64 25.37
CA ILE A 1126 2.29 -33.88 26.23
C ILE A 1126 2.23 -34.39 27.67
N ARG A 1127 1.02 -34.66 28.19
CA ARG A 1127 0.83 -35.16 29.56
C ARG A 1127 1.39 -36.57 29.75
N VAL A 1128 1.14 -37.47 28.80
CA VAL A 1128 1.67 -38.85 28.84
C VAL A 1128 3.20 -38.85 28.80
N CYS A 1129 3.80 -38.13 27.85
CA CYS A 1129 5.26 -38.04 27.75
C CYS A 1129 5.89 -37.42 29.01
N ARG A 1130 5.29 -36.36 29.55
CA ARG A 1130 5.76 -35.71 30.78
C ARG A 1130 5.74 -36.66 31.99
N LYS A 1131 4.72 -37.50 32.12
CA LYS A 1131 4.64 -38.53 33.18
C LYS A 1131 5.77 -39.55 33.08
N ASN A 1132 6.24 -39.84 31.87
CA ASN A 1132 7.31 -40.80 31.59
C ASN A 1132 8.70 -40.15 31.49
N GLY A 1133 8.83 -38.84 31.76
CA GLY A 1133 10.11 -38.12 31.66
C GLY A 1133 10.63 -37.95 30.22
N VAL A 1134 9.76 -38.10 29.22
CA VAL A 1134 10.07 -37.94 27.80
C VAL A 1134 9.90 -36.47 27.41
N THR A 1135 10.89 -35.89 26.72
CA THR A 1135 10.84 -34.48 26.29
C THR A 1135 9.84 -34.30 25.16
N THR A 1136 9.10 -33.19 25.17
CA THR A 1136 8.05 -32.89 24.19
C THR A 1136 8.37 -31.61 23.44
N SER A 1137 8.45 -31.70 22.13
CA SER A 1137 8.62 -30.57 21.21
C SER A 1137 7.44 -30.48 20.26
N ILE A 1138 7.31 -29.35 19.58
CA ILE A 1138 6.40 -29.18 18.44
C ILE A 1138 7.16 -28.49 17.31
N CYS A 1139 6.90 -28.92 16.08
CA CYS A 1139 7.43 -28.32 14.87
C CYS A 1139 6.26 -27.95 13.94
N GLY A 1140 6.17 -26.67 13.59
CA GLY A 1140 5.05 -26.10 12.84
C GLY A 1140 5.05 -24.58 12.99
N GLN A 1141 4.30 -23.87 12.16
CA GLN A 1141 4.24 -22.41 12.22
C GLN A 1141 3.22 -21.91 13.26
N ALA A 1142 2.24 -22.73 13.66
CA ALA A 1142 1.19 -22.33 14.60
C ALA A 1142 1.70 -21.70 15.91
N PRO A 1143 2.73 -22.23 16.60
CA PRO A 1143 3.24 -21.62 17.83
C PRO A 1143 3.89 -20.24 17.63
N SER A 1144 4.43 -19.97 16.44
CA SER A 1144 5.00 -18.66 16.11
C SER A 1144 3.95 -17.65 15.63
N VAL A 1145 2.89 -18.13 14.96
CA VAL A 1145 1.84 -17.28 14.37
C VAL A 1145 0.75 -16.93 15.39
N TYR A 1146 0.44 -17.84 16.30
CA TYR A 1146 -0.66 -17.71 17.27
C TYR A 1146 -0.12 -17.71 18.71
N PRO A 1147 0.07 -16.54 19.35
CA PRO A 1147 0.56 -16.46 20.72
C PRO A 1147 -0.27 -17.26 21.73
N GLU A 1148 -1.58 -17.35 21.54
CA GLU A 1148 -2.50 -18.14 22.37
C GLU A 1148 -2.25 -19.66 22.22
N TYR A 1149 -1.74 -20.09 21.08
CA TYR A 1149 -1.34 -21.48 20.85
C TYR A 1149 -0.07 -21.80 21.63
N ALA A 1150 0.94 -20.92 21.57
CA ALA A 1150 2.14 -21.02 22.39
C ALA A 1150 1.82 -21.01 23.90
N GLU A 1151 0.90 -20.14 24.35
CA GLU A 1151 0.45 -20.10 25.75
C GLU A 1151 -0.18 -21.43 26.17
N LYS A 1152 -1.07 -22.00 25.35
CA LYS A 1152 -1.65 -23.33 25.61
C LYS A 1152 -0.61 -24.44 25.67
N LEU A 1153 0.38 -24.44 24.78
CA LEU A 1153 1.44 -25.45 24.80
C LEU A 1153 2.29 -25.38 26.07
N VAL A 1154 2.62 -24.16 26.52
CA VAL A 1154 3.29 -23.93 27.81
C VAL A 1154 2.42 -24.39 28.97
N GLU A 1155 1.12 -24.08 28.96
CA GLU A 1155 0.16 -24.55 29.96
C GLU A 1155 0.06 -26.09 30.00
N PHE A 1156 0.08 -26.74 28.83
CA PHE A 1156 0.07 -28.21 28.72
C PHE A 1156 1.39 -28.82 29.22
N GLY A 1157 2.44 -28.00 29.32
CA GLY A 1157 3.73 -28.37 29.88
C GLY A 1157 4.73 -28.87 28.82
N ILE A 1158 4.68 -28.32 27.61
CA ILE A 1158 5.64 -28.61 26.55
C ILE A 1158 7.07 -28.23 26.96
N THR A 1159 8.06 -29.03 26.56
CA THR A 1159 9.47 -28.78 26.93
C THR A 1159 10.21 -27.90 25.94
N SER A 1160 9.83 -27.91 24.67
CA SER A 1160 10.43 -27.07 23.63
C SER A 1160 9.47 -26.70 22.50
N ILE A 1161 9.73 -25.61 21.80
CA ILE A 1161 8.99 -25.18 20.62
C ILE A 1161 9.99 -24.87 19.51
N SER A 1162 9.82 -25.48 18.33
CA SER A 1162 10.71 -25.33 17.17
C SER A 1162 10.07 -24.46 16.08
N VAL A 1163 10.67 -23.31 15.80
CA VAL A 1163 10.11 -22.27 14.90
C VAL A 1163 11.05 -21.90 13.75
N ASN A 1164 10.59 -21.09 12.79
CA ASN A 1164 11.46 -20.57 11.74
C ASN A 1164 12.46 -19.52 12.31
N PRO A 1165 13.62 -19.30 11.66
CA PRO A 1165 14.69 -18.46 12.21
C PRO A 1165 14.29 -17.02 12.54
N ASP A 1166 13.42 -16.43 11.74
CA ASP A 1166 12.86 -15.10 11.92
C ASP A 1166 11.97 -14.96 13.17
N MET A 1167 11.40 -16.07 13.65
CA MET A 1167 10.44 -16.09 14.76
C MET A 1167 11.05 -16.47 16.13
N ILE A 1168 12.37 -16.71 16.21
CA ILE A 1168 13.06 -17.16 17.44
C ILE A 1168 12.82 -16.19 18.61
N ASP A 1169 13.15 -14.90 18.42
CA ASP A 1169 13.06 -13.89 19.48
C ASP A 1169 11.61 -13.52 19.84
N VAL A 1170 10.67 -13.61 18.89
CA VAL A 1170 9.24 -13.39 19.12
C VAL A 1170 8.66 -14.54 19.96
N THR A 1171 8.91 -15.78 19.53
CA THR A 1171 8.41 -16.98 20.22
C THR A 1171 8.97 -17.08 21.63
N ARG A 1172 10.26 -16.75 21.84
CA ARG A 1172 10.85 -16.74 23.18
C ARG A 1172 10.15 -15.76 24.13
N ARG A 1173 9.79 -14.56 23.65
CA ARG A 1173 9.05 -13.58 24.45
C ARG A 1173 7.63 -14.06 24.77
N ASN A 1174 6.95 -14.68 23.81
CA ASN A 1174 5.61 -15.25 24.01
C ASN A 1174 5.64 -16.35 25.07
N VAL A 1175 6.63 -17.26 24.97
CA VAL A 1175 6.85 -18.31 25.98
C VAL A 1175 7.17 -17.72 27.35
N ALA A 1176 8.09 -16.75 27.45
CA ALA A 1176 8.42 -16.09 28.71
C ALA A 1176 7.21 -15.38 29.35
N SER A 1177 6.31 -14.84 28.52
CA SER A 1177 5.05 -14.26 28.98
C SER A 1177 4.10 -15.33 29.51
N ALA A 1178 3.91 -16.42 28.76
CA ALA A 1178 3.06 -17.53 29.16
C ALA A 1178 3.53 -18.19 30.46
N GLU A 1179 4.84 -18.41 30.62
CA GLU A 1179 5.42 -18.97 31.85
C GLU A 1179 5.19 -18.05 33.05
N ARG A 1180 5.39 -16.74 32.88
CA ARG A 1180 5.12 -15.76 33.96
C ARG A 1180 3.65 -15.74 34.35
N LYS A 1181 2.73 -15.75 33.39
CA LYS A 1181 1.29 -15.86 33.68
C LYS A 1181 0.97 -17.15 34.45
N LEU A 1182 1.55 -18.28 34.05
CA LEU A 1182 1.35 -19.57 34.72
C LEU A 1182 1.88 -19.54 36.16
N MET A 1183 3.05 -18.93 36.39
CA MET A 1183 3.62 -18.76 37.73
C MET A 1183 2.73 -17.87 38.61
N LEU A 1184 2.27 -16.72 38.09
CA LEU A 1184 1.38 -15.82 38.81
C LEU A 1184 0.04 -16.47 39.17
N ARG A 1185 -0.59 -17.20 38.24
CA ARG A 1185 -1.82 -17.96 38.53
C ARG A 1185 -1.62 -18.98 39.65
N LYS A 1186 -0.51 -19.73 39.62
CA LYS A 1186 -0.18 -20.69 40.68
C LYS A 1186 0.10 -20.02 42.02
N LEU A 1187 0.73 -18.85 42.03
CA LEU A 1187 0.94 -18.07 43.24
C LEU A 1187 -0.38 -17.64 43.86
N ILE A 1188 -1.33 -17.17 43.04
CA ILE A 1188 -2.69 -16.81 43.48
C ILE A 1188 -3.43 -18.04 44.05
N GLU A 1189 -3.39 -19.18 43.35
CA GLU A 1189 -4.01 -20.44 43.80
C GLU A 1189 -3.40 -20.98 45.11
N LEU A 1190 -2.11 -20.70 45.38
CA LEU A 1190 -1.44 -21.06 46.63
C LEU A 1190 -1.87 -20.11 47.76
N THR A 1191 -1.95 -18.80 47.51
CA THR A 1191 -2.43 -17.84 48.51
C THR A 1191 -3.90 -18.05 48.89
N GLU A 1192 -4.74 -18.48 47.95
CA GLU A 1192 -6.14 -18.84 48.23
C GLU A 1192 -6.30 -20.17 48.99
N LYS A 1193 -5.29 -21.06 48.95
CA LYS A 1193 -5.28 -22.31 49.72
C LYS A 1193 -4.76 -22.12 51.15
N ASP A 1194 -3.81 -21.21 51.37
CA ASP A 1194 -3.29 -20.90 52.70
C ASP A 1194 -4.31 -20.15 53.58
N GLU A 1195 -5.33 -19.49 52.99
CA GLU A 1195 -6.46 -18.90 53.73
C GLU A 1195 -7.47 -19.93 54.27
N PHE A 1196 -7.31 -21.23 53.97
CA PHE A 1196 -8.20 -22.31 54.43
C PHE A 1196 -7.56 -23.31 55.41
N GLU A 1197 -6.29 -23.12 55.82
CA GLU A 1197 -5.61 -23.95 56.83
C GLU A 1197 -5.09 -23.18 58.07
N PHE A 1198 -5.66 -22.00 58.36
CA PHE A 1198 -5.49 -21.30 59.65
C PHE A 1198 -6.81 -21.13 60.42
#